data_AF-A0A067E3I2-F1
#
_entry.id   AF-A0A067E3I2-F1
#
_cell.length_a   1.000
_cell.length_b   1.000
_cell.length_c   1.000
_cell.angle_alpha   90.00
_cell.angle_beta   90.00
_cell.angle_gamma   90.00
#
_symmetry.space_group_name_H-M   'P 1'
#
loop_
_entity.id
_entity.type
_entity.pdbx_description
1 polymer ?
#
loop_
_entity_poly.entity_id
_entity_poly.type
_entity_poly.pdbx_seq_one_letter_code
_entity_poly.pdbx_strand_id
1 'polypeptide(L)'
;FCKRSLLHESLDYSLIDKIPGRQTDRRTLLGELNWIFTAVTDTIAWNVLPHDLFQRLFRQDLLVASLFRNFLLAERIMRSANCSPISHPMLPPTHQHHMWDAWDMAAEICLSQLPSLVADPNAEYQPSPFFSEQLTAFEVWLDHGSEHKKPPEQLPIVLQVLLSQCHRFRALVLLGRFLDMGPWAVDLALSVGIFPYVLKLLQTTTPELRQILVFIWTKILALDKSCQVDLVKDGGHAYFIRFLDSMEAYPEQRAMAAFVLAVIVDGHRRGQEACIEAGLIHVCLKHLQGSMPNDAQTEPLFLQWLCLCLGKLWEDFTEAQTIGRRADAPAIYVPLLSEPQPEVRASAVFSLGTLLDIGFDSCRDGVEGDEECDDDEKIRAEISIIRSLLTVVSDGSPLVRAEVAVALARFAFGHKQHLKSIAAAYSKPQSNSLLGSLPSLAHIKTTGSGSIVSSQIGPLTRVGNEAVVRDGRVSTSSPLANAGLMHGSPLSDDSSQHSDSGILNDGVSNGVVNHMRPKPLDSAIYSQCVLAMCTLAKDPSPRIATLGRRVLSIIGIEQVVTKPVMSMGNTSRPGDPTTAAPTPSLAGLVRSSSWFDMNGGHLPLKFRTPPVSPPRQSFLPGMRRVCSLEFRPHLINSPDSGLADPLLGSGDPSAVSERSLLPPSTIYNWSCGHFSKPLLTAADDTEEILARREEREKFALEHIAKCQRSSVSKLNNPIACWDTRFEKGTKTALLQPFSPIVVAADENERIKIWNYEEDTLLNSFDNHDFPDKGISKLCLVNELDVSLLLVASCNGNIRIWKDYDQKDKQKLVTAFSSIQGHKPGVRCSNVVVDWQQQSGYLYASGEVSSIMLWDLEKEQQMVNPIPSSSDCSISALTASQVHGGQLAAGFVDGSVRLYDVRTPDMLVCSTRPHTQQVERVVGISFQPGLDPAKVNGTPKCLPSFSDLIYFLAS
;
A
#
# COMPACT_ATOMS: atom_id res chain seq x y z
N PHE A 1 60.78 8.24 10.83
CA PHE A 1 60.97 7.09 9.93
C PHE A 1 62.44 6.70 9.88
N CYS A 2 63.23 7.08 8.86
CA CYS A 2 64.55 6.50 8.52
C CYS A 2 65.54 6.29 9.68
N LYS A 3 65.60 7.18 10.68
CA LYS A 3 66.43 6.98 11.89
C LYS A 3 66.08 5.74 12.75
N ARG A 4 65.01 5.00 12.43
CA ARG A 4 64.54 3.80 13.14
C ARG A 4 63.86 2.73 12.25
N SER A 5 63.75 2.93 10.94
CA SER A 5 63.23 1.91 10.02
C SER A 5 64.38 1.18 9.31
N LEU A 6 64.08 0.13 8.55
CA LEU A 6 65.08 -0.69 7.87
C LEU A 6 65.89 0.10 6.83
N LEU A 7 65.35 1.24 6.35
CA LEU A 7 66.03 2.16 5.44
C LEU A 7 67.17 2.99 6.07
N HIS A 8 67.52 2.80 7.34
CA HIS A 8 68.54 3.60 8.05
C HIS A 8 69.89 3.69 7.31
N GLU A 9 70.33 2.58 6.71
CA GLU A 9 71.65 2.44 6.07
C GLU A 9 71.59 2.54 4.53
N SER A 10 70.39 2.49 3.94
CA SER A 10 70.20 2.43 2.48
C SER A 10 69.68 3.73 1.84
N LEU A 11 69.16 4.68 2.64
CA LEU A 11 68.60 5.93 2.15
C LEU A 11 69.37 7.15 2.69
N ASP A 12 69.95 7.96 1.80
CA ASP A 12 70.51 9.27 2.17
C ASP A 12 69.40 10.23 2.62
N TYR A 13 69.56 10.79 3.82
CA TYR A 13 68.67 11.80 4.39
C TYR A 13 68.53 13.03 3.49
N SER A 14 69.56 13.39 2.70
CA SER A 14 69.49 14.55 1.78
C SER A 14 68.53 14.35 0.59
N LEU A 15 67.99 13.14 0.39
CA LEU A 15 66.95 12.88 -0.60
C LEU A 15 65.56 13.29 -0.09
N ILE A 16 65.33 13.30 1.23
CA ILE A 16 64.02 13.61 1.82
C ILE A 16 63.61 15.06 1.52
N ASP A 17 64.57 15.99 1.53
CA ASP A 17 64.36 17.40 1.15
C ASP A 17 64.15 17.59 -0.38
N LYS A 18 64.28 16.50 -1.17
CA LYS A 18 64.20 16.49 -2.64
C LYS A 18 63.03 15.63 -3.16
N ILE A 19 62.08 15.24 -2.30
CA ILE A 19 60.90 14.44 -2.70
C ILE A 19 60.13 15.19 -3.82
N PRO A 20 59.98 14.60 -5.03
CA PRO A 20 59.33 15.27 -6.14
C PRO A 20 57.82 15.47 -5.91
N GLY A 21 57.31 16.60 -6.39
CA GLY A 21 55.88 16.88 -6.45
C GLY A 21 55.41 18.13 -5.70
N ARG A 22 54.13 18.14 -5.35
CA ARG A 22 53.49 19.18 -4.52
C ARG A 22 52.46 18.53 -3.61
N GLN A 23 52.34 19.01 -2.37
CA GLN A 23 51.40 18.50 -1.35
C GLN A 23 49.92 18.47 -1.81
N THR A 24 49.56 19.28 -2.80
CA THR A 24 48.21 19.35 -3.40
C THR A 24 47.99 18.36 -4.55
N ASP A 25 49.04 17.85 -5.18
CA ASP A 25 48.94 16.97 -6.35
C ASP A 25 49.15 15.50 -5.95
N ARG A 26 48.03 14.82 -5.73
CA ARG A 26 47.93 13.40 -5.38
C ARG A 26 48.49 12.43 -6.43
N ARG A 27 48.88 12.89 -7.62
CA ARG A 27 49.59 12.06 -8.62
C ARG A 27 51.11 12.09 -8.44
N THR A 28 51.61 12.89 -7.49
CA THR A 28 53.04 13.03 -7.18
C THR A 28 53.35 12.44 -5.81
N LEU A 29 54.55 11.87 -5.66
CA LEU A 29 55.02 11.21 -4.43
C LEU A 29 54.75 12.05 -3.16
N LEU A 30 55.06 13.35 -3.19
CA LEU A 30 54.81 14.24 -2.05
C LEU A 30 53.31 14.44 -1.73
N GLY A 31 52.47 14.55 -2.75
CA GLY A 31 51.03 14.78 -2.59
C GLY A 31 50.25 13.51 -2.23
N GLU A 32 50.68 12.35 -2.72
CA GLU A 32 50.13 11.06 -2.32
C GLU A 32 50.48 10.74 -0.87
N LEU A 33 51.76 10.89 -0.48
CA LEU A 33 52.20 10.67 0.91
C LEU A 33 51.44 11.57 1.91
N ASN A 34 51.23 12.85 1.57
CA ASN A 34 50.43 13.79 2.36
C ASN A 34 48.94 13.38 2.46
N TRP A 35 48.38 12.78 1.42
CA TRP A 35 47.00 12.32 1.37
C TRP A 35 46.79 10.99 2.12
N ILE A 36 47.74 10.06 2.04
CA ILE A 36 47.79 8.85 2.87
C ILE A 36 47.93 9.24 4.35
N PHE A 37 48.82 10.17 4.69
CA PHE A 37 48.95 10.70 6.06
C PHE A 37 47.62 11.28 6.59
N THR A 38 46.93 12.05 5.75
CA THR A 38 45.61 12.61 6.07
C THR A 38 44.59 11.50 6.31
N ALA A 39 44.54 10.47 5.46
CA ALA A 39 43.63 9.33 5.61
C ALA A 39 43.91 8.53 6.89
N VAL A 40 45.17 8.24 7.20
CA VAL A 40 45.57 7.49 8.40
C VAL A 40 45.22 8.28 9.67
N THR A 41 45.60 9.56 9.76
CA THR A 41 45.35 10.36 10.97
C THR A 41 43.86 10.65 11.21
N ASP A 42 43.07 10.87 10.15
CA ASP A 42 41.62 11.04 10.27
C ASP A 42 40.92 9.73 10.69
N THR A 43 41.45 8.57 10.24
CA THR A 43 40.98 7.23 10.65
C THR A 43 41.26 6.95 12.13
N ILE A 44 42.50 7.20 12.58
CA ILE A 44 42.89 7.02 13.98
C ILE A 44 42.02 7.90 14.89
N ALA A 45 41.76 9.14 14.48
CA ALA A 45 40.87 10.04 15.22
C ALA A 45 39.44 9.51 15.31
N TRP A 46 38.86 9.01 14.22
CA TRP A 46 37.48 8.50 14.21
C TRP A 46 37.32 7.21 15.04
N ASN A 47 38.29 6.30 14.99
CA ASN A 47 38.24 5.05 15.76
C ASN A 47 38.46 5.23 17.27
N VAL A 48 39.12 6.31 17.70
CA VAL A 48 39.55 6.53 19.10
C VAL A 48 38.71 7.58 19.82
N LEU A 49 38.13 8.55 19.13
CA LEU A 49 37.40 9.68 19.75
C LEU A 49 35.88 9.45 19.78
N PRO A 50 35.18 9.88 20.85
CA PRO A 50 33.72 9.98 20.83
C PRO A 50 33.23 10.89 19.70
N HIS A 51 32.04 10.59 19.15
CA HIS A 51 31.51 11.24 17.95
C HIS A 51 31.53 12.78 18.01
N ASP A 52 30.98 13.37 19.07
CA ASP A 52 30.89 14.83 19.24
C ASP A 52 32.28 15.49 19.26
N LEU A 53 33.27 14.81 19.86
CA LEU A 53 34.64 15.29 19.96
C LEU A 53 35.36 15.18 18.61
N PHE A 54 35.14 14.09 17.87
CA PHE A 54 35.62 13.93 16.50
C PHE A 54 35.05 15.02 15.59
N GLN A 55 33.74 15.26 15.61
CA GLN A 55 33.10 16.32 14.82
C GLN A 55 33.67 17.70 15.15
N ARG A 56 33.72 18.05 16.44
CA ARG A 56 34.25 19.34 16.91
C ARG A 56 35.70 19.59 16.52
N LEU A 57 36.56 18.56 16.54
CA LEU A 57 38.00 18.73 16.30
C LEU A 57 38.44 18.44 14.86
N PHE A 58 37.79 17.51 14.14
CA PHE A 58 38.23 17.03 12.83
C PHE A 58 37.29 17.41 11.67
N ARG A 59 36.15 18.06 11.94
CA ARG A 59 35.18 18.50 10.92
C ARG A 59 34.76 19.97 11.02
N GLN A 60 34.63 20.54 12.23
CA GLN A 60 34.08 21.90 12.41
C GLN A 60 34.95 23.03 11.82
N ASP A 61 36.27 22.94 11.93
CA ASP A 61 37.22 23.94 11.41
C ASP A 61 38.42 23.25 10.74
N LEU A 62 38.81 23.75 9.55
CA LEU A 62 39.85 23.13 8.72
C LEU A 62 41.27 23.27 9.31
N LEU A 63 41.56 24.37 9.99
CA LEU A 63 42.86 24.62 10.63
C LEU A 63 42.98 23.82 11.92
N VAL A 64 41.95 23.81 12.76
CA VAL A 64 41.87 22.97 13.97
C VAL A 64 42.02 21.49 13.59
N ALA A 65 41.29 21.03 12.57
CA ALA A 65 41.40 19.65 12.09
C ALA A 65 42.78 19.31 11.52
N SER A 66 43.46 20.27 10.88
CA SER A 66 44.85 20.09 10.44
C SER A 66 45.81 19.98 11.65
N LEU A 67 45.69 20.90 12.62
CA LEU A 67 46.49 20.89 13.85
C LEU A 67 46.30 19.59 14.65
N PHE A 68 45.07 19.09 14.79
CA PHE A 68 44.79 17.86 15.53
C PHE A 68 45.23 16.59 14.79
N ARG A 69 45.17 16.51 13.46
CA ARG A 69 45.82 15.42 12.68
C ARG A 69 47.33 15.41 12.89
N ASN A 70 47.96 16.58 12.83
CA ASN A 70 49.40 16.73 13.08
C ASN A 70 49.77 16.45 14.55
N PHE A 71 48.88 16.72 15.51
CA PHE A 71 49.08 16.40 16.92
C PHE A 71 49.18 14.88 17.16
N LEU A 72 48.45 14.03 16.42
CA LEU A 72 48.58 12.57 16.57
C LEU A 72 49.99 12.08 16.18
N LEU A 73 50.57 12.66 15.12
CA LEU A 73 51.95 12.40 14.73
C LEU A 73 52.93 12.95 15.78
N ALA A 74 52.65 14.12 16.36
CA ALA A 74 53.45 14.68 17.44
C ALA A 74 53.42 13.78 18.69
N GLU A 75 52.27 13.21 19.06
CA GLU A 75 52.16 12.21 20.14
C GLU A 75 53.10 11.02 19.89
N ARG A 76 53.04 10.43 18.69
CA ARG A 76 53.85 9.26 18.29
C ARG A 76 55.35 9.58 18.27
N ILE A 77 55.75 10.73 17.72
CA ILE A 77 57.16 11.13 17.67
C ILE A 77 57.68 11.49 19.07
N MET A 78 56.97 12.33 19.82
CA MET A 78 57.43 12.82 21.13
C MET A 78 57.48 11.72 22.18
N ARG A 79 56.54 10.76 22.17
CA ARG A 79 56.57 9.54 23.01
C ARG A 79 57.93 8.85 22.95
N SER A 80 58.49 8.74 21.74
CA SER A 80 59.78 8.09 21.47
C SER A 80 61.01 8.91 21.88
N ALA A 81 60.81 10.11 22.41
CA ALA A 81 61.81 10.98 23.02
C ALA A 81 61.50 11.25 24.50
N ASN A 82 60.69 10.38 25.13
CA ASN A 82 60.20 10.46 26.51
C ASN A 82 59.33 11.70 26.83
N CYS A 83 58.79 12.38 25.82
CA CYS A 83 57.89 13.52 25.97
C CYS A 83 56.44 13.09 25.68
N SER A 84 55.49 13.46 26.54
CA SER A 84 54.06 13.26 26.28
C SER A 84 53.39 14.61 26.05
N PRO A 85 53.05 14.98 24.79
CA PRO A 85 52.30 16.20 24.51
C PRO A 85 50.86 16.06 25.02
N ILE A 86 50.25 17.17 25.40
CA ILE A 86 48.88 17.25 25.90
C ILE A 86 48.07 18.26 25.08
N SER A 87 46.77 18.04 25.03
CA SER A 87 45.79 18.84 24.30
C SER A 87 44.60 19.19 25.21
N HIS A 88 43.87 20.23 24.83
CA HIS A 88 42.55 20.53 25.38
C HIS A 88 41.55 20.70 24.24
N PRO A 89 40.48 19.89 24.14
CA PRO A 89 40.16 18.73 25.00
C PRO A 89 41.24 17.63 24.95
N MET A 90 41.35 16.86 26.04
CA MET A 90 42.32 15.77 26.16
C MET A 90 41.89 14.58 25.31
N LEU A 91 42.81 14.04 24.50
CA LEU A 91 42.57 12.84 23.69
C LEU A 91 42.99 11.57 24.45
N PRO A 92 42.38 10.39 24.17
CA PRO A 92 42.96 9.09 24.50
C PRO A 92 44.27 8.87 23.73
N PRO A 93 45.15 7.95 24.19
CA PRO A 93 46.46 7.73 23.55
C PRO A 93 46.33 7.10 22.15
N THR A 94 46.92 7.72 21.13
CA THR A 94 46.83 7.29 19.73
C THR A 94 48.12 6.70 19.16
N HIS A 95 49.26 6.90 19.83
CA HIS A 95 50.60 6.54 19.32
C HIS A 95 50.85 5.04 19.04
N GLN A 96 50.02 4.14 19.58
CA GLN A 96 50.10 2.68 19.39
C GLN A 96 48.98 2.09 18.50
N HIS A 97 48.18 2.93 17.83
CA HIS A 97 47.09 2.47 16.97
C HIS A 97 47.63 1.81 15.68
N HIS A 98 47.24 0.56 15.41
CA HIS A 98 47.69 -0.27 14.27
C HIS A 98 47.72 0.39 12.87
N MET A 99 46.80 1.33 12.59
CA MET A 99 46.86 2.15 11.36
C MET A 99 48.18 2.93 11.17
N TRP A 100 48.97 3.13 12.21
CA TRP A 100 50.34 3.66 12.11
C TRP A 100 51.32 2.70 11.42
N ASP A 101 51.08 1.40 11.49
CA ASP A 101 51.91 0.38 10.83
C ASP A 101 51.66 0.40 9.32
N ALA A 102 50.41 0.62 8.90
CA ALA A 102 50.04 0.87 7.51
C ALA A 102 50.64 2.19 6.97
N TRP A 103 50.73 3.24 7.80
CA TRP A 103 51.46 4.46 7.45
C TRP A 103 52.97 4.21 7.28
N ASP A 104 53.60 3.49 8.21
CA ASP A 104 55.03 3.20 8.14
C ASP A 104 55.37 2.35 6.91
N MET A 105 54.53 1.36 6.57
CA MET A 105 54.66 0.56 5.34
C MET A 105 54.48 1.41 4.08
N ALA A 106 53.45 2.26 4.02
CA ALA A 106 53.24 3.16 2.89
C ALA A 106 54.41 4.14 2.71
N ALA A 107 54.98 4.66 3.81
CA ALA A 107 56.16 5.50 3.80
C ALA A 107 57.42 4.74 3.33
N GLU A 108 57.59 3.46 3.66
CA GLU A 108 58.71 2.63 3.18
C GLU A 108 58.63 2.38 1.67
N ILE A 109 57.44 2.05 1.16
CA ILE A 109 57.18 1.86 -0.29
C ILE A 109 57.37 3.18 -1.07
N CYS A 110 56.97 4.32 -0.49
CA CYS A 110 57.20 5.63 -1.08
C CYS A 110 58.68 6.03 -1.10
N LEU A 111 59.41 5.83 0.00
CA LEU A 111 60.80 6.26 0.14
C LEU A 111 61.80 5.34 -0.56
N SER A 112 61.48 4.06 -0.77
CA SER A 112 62.32 3.13 -1.54
C SER A 112 62.35 3.44 -3.05
N GLN A 113 61.33 4.10 -3.60
CA GLN A 113 61.32 4.63 -4.97
C GLN A 113 62.09 5.95 -5.13
N LEU A 114 62.38 6.65 -4.03
CA LEU A 114 62.95 8.01 -4.07
C LEU A 114 64.34 8.09 -4.74
N PRO A 115 65.28 7.14 -4.55
CA PRO A 115 66.59 7.20 -5.21
C PRO A 115 66.51 7.13 -6.74
N SER A 116 65.62 6.30 -7.30
CA SER A 116 65.44 6.19 -8.76
C SER A 116 64.74 7.42 -9.34
N LEU A 117 63.71 7.94 -8.65
CA LEU A 117 62.97 9.15 -9.07
C LEU A 117 63.82 10.44 -9.01
N VAL A 118 64.88 10.47 -8.18
CA VAL A 118 65.85 11.58 -8.13
C VAL A 118 67.01 11.37 -9.12
N ALA A 119 67.31 10.13 -9.51
CA ALA A 119 68.38 9.81 -10.46
C ALA A 119 67.96 9.97 -11.94
N ASP A 120 66.72 9.62 -12.30
CA ASP A 120 66.16 9.82 -13.64
C ASP A 120 64.84 10.61 -13.57
N PRO A 121 64.81 11.87 -14.05
CA PRO A 121 63.59 12.68 -14.14
C PRO A 121 62.48 12.10 -15.04
N ASN A 122 62.76 11.07 -15.84
CA ASN A 122 61.79 10.36 -16.68
C ASN A 122 61.21 9.10 -16.02
N ALA A 123 61.69 8.72 -14.83
CA ALA A 123 61.18 7.54 -14.13
C ALA A 123 59.73 7.78 -13.66
N GLU A 124 58.80 6.94 -14.09
CA GLU A 124 57.41 7.02 -13.67
C GLU A 124 57.25 6.55 -12.22
N TYR A 125 56.61 7.38 -11.39
CA TYR A 125 56.25 7.04 -10.01
C TYR A 125 55.13 5.99 -9.98
N GLN A 126 55.31 4.93 -9.19
CA GLN A 126 54.29 3.90 -8.97
C GLN A 126 53.49 4.22 -7.69
N PRO A 127 52.16 4.51 -7.80
CA PRO A 127 51.30 4.82 -6.66
C PRO A 127 51.28 3.71 -5.59
N SER A 128 50.95 4.09 -4.36
CA SER A 128 50.90 3.18 -3.23
C SER A 128 49.71 2.22 -3.31
N PRO A 129 49.87 0.92 -2.97
CA PRO A 129 48.75 -0.01 -2.91
C PRO A 129 47.77 0.31 -1.75
N PHE A 130 48.16 1.15 -0.79
CA PHE A 130 47.42 1.49 0.43
C PHE A 130 45.90 1.69 0.21
N PHE A 131 45.49 2.53 -0.73
CA PHE A 131 44.06 2.79 -0.95
C PHE A 131 43.32 1.59 -1.56
N SER A 132 43.99 0.76 -2.36
CA SER A 132 43.40 -0.47 -2.91
C SER A 132 43.29 -1.58 -1.87
N GLU A 133 44.28 -1.70 -0.97
CA GLU A 133 44.29 -2.63 0.16
C GLU A 133 43.21 -2.27 1.19
N GLN A 134 43.12 -1.01 1.59
CA GLN A 134 42.12 -0.56 2.57
C GLN A 134 40.68 -0.65 2.03
N LEU A 135 40.45 -0.47 0.72
CA LEU A 135 39.15 -0.80 0.10
C LEU A 135 38.85 -2.31 0.15
N THR A 136 39.85 -3.18 -0.01
CA THR A 136 39.66 -4.64 0.11
C THR A 136 39.39 -5.06 1.55
N ALA A 137 40.04 -4.44 2.55
CA ALA A 137 39.74 -4.67 3.95
C ALA A 137 38.30 -4.24 4.32
N PHE A 138 37.83 -3.11 3.77
CA PHE A 138 36.44 -2.67 3.89
C PHE A 138 35.45 -3.65 3.23
N GLU A 139 35.78 -4.16 2.04
CA GLU A 139 34.98 -5.14 1.31
C GLU A 139 34.83 -6.47 2.09
N VAL A 140 35.91 -6.99 2.67
CA VAL A 140 35.89 -8.18 3.55
C VAL A 140 35.07 -7.95 4.83
N TRP A 141 35.09 -6.74 5.38
CA TRP A 141 34.22 -6.37 6.51
C TRP A 141 32.74 -6.36 6.11
N LEU A 142 32.39 -5.86 4.91
CA LEU A 142 30.99 -5.83 4.43
C LEU A 142 30.38 -7.22 4.28
N ASP A 143 31.17 -8.20 3.84
CA ASP A 143 30.71 -9.59 3.66
C ASP A 143 30.33 -10.28 5.00
N HIS A 144 30.75 -9.73 6.14
CA HIS A 144 30.52 -10.29 7.47
C HIS A 144 29.99 -9.28 8.50
N GLY A 145 29.73 -8.04 8.10
CA GLY A 145 29.42 -6.92 9.00
C GLY A 145 27.99 -6.96 9.53
N SER A 146 27.73 -6.31 10.67
CA SER A 146 26.38 -6.12 11.19
C SER A 146 26.32 -4.99 12.21
N GLU A 147 25.10 -4.51 12.50
CA GLU A 147 24.76 -3.48 13.49
C GLU A 147 25.35 -3.75 14.89
N HIS A 148 25.62 -5.01 15.23
CA HIS A 148 26.12 -5.44 16.54
C HIS A 148 27.65 -5.63 16.58
N LYS A 149 28.35 -5.41 15.45
CA LYS A 149 29.82 -5.43 15.37
C LYS A 149 30.38 -4.02 15.46
N LYS A 150 31.69 -3.91 15.74
CA LYS A 150 32.36 -2.60 15.69
C LYS A 150 32.24 -1.98 14.28
N PRO A 151 32.06 -0.65 14.17
CA PRO A 151 32.05 0.04 12.90
C PRO A 151 33.29 -0.26 12.03
N PRO A 152 33.19 -0.15 10.70
CA PRO A 152 34.30 -0.43 9.80
C PRO A 152 35.36 0.67 9.89
N GLU A 153 36.53 0.33 10.43
CA GLU A 153 37.67 1.23 10.64
C GLU A 153 38.11 1.97 9.36
N GLN A 154 37.82 1.42 8.18
CA GLN A 154 38.19 1.97 6.88
C GLN A 154 37.22 3.06 6.38
N LEU A 155 36.09 3.34 7.05
CA LEU A 155 35.07 4.27 6.57
C LEU A 155 35.58 5.71 6.32
N PRO A 156 36.47 6.31 7.16
CA PRO A 156 37.10 7.59 6.85
C PRO A 156 38.05 7.53 5.63
N ILE A 157 38.65 6.37 5.36
CA ILE A 157 39.49 6.13 4.18
C ILE A 157 38.63 6.09 2.92
N VAL A 158 37.46 5.44 2.95
CA VAL A 158 36.49 5.44 1.83
C VAL A 158 36.14 6.88 1.43
N LEU A 159 35.86 7.76 2.40
CA LEU A 159 35.62 9.19 2.18
C LEU A 159 36.82 9.86 1.48
N GLN A 160 38.05 9.61 1.93
CA GLN A 160 39.24 10.14 1.26
C GLN A 160 39.41 9.61 -0.16
N VAL A 161 39.01 8.37 -0.44
CA VAL A 161 39.08 7.75 -1.78
C VAL A 161 38.02 8.30 -2.74
N LEU A 162 36.87 8.79 -2.28
CA LEU A 162 35.91 9.50 -3.14
C LEU A 162 36.55 10.70 -3.88
N LEU A 163 37.56 11.32 -3.25
CA LEU A 163 38.33 12.43 -3.81
C LEU A 163 39.39 11.98 -4.84
N SER A 164 39.69 10.68 -4.93
CA SER A 164 40.44 10.09 -6.05
C SER A 164 39.63 10.16 -7.34
N GLN A 165 40.27 10.04 -8.51
CA GLN A 165 39.59 9.67 -9.75
C GLN A 165 39.66 8.15 -9.99
N CYS A 166 40.84 7.54 -9.82
CA CYS A 166 41.11 6.14 -10.17
C CYS A 166 40.22 5.13 -9.42
N HIS A 167 40.04 5.31 -8.11
CA HIS A 167 39.32 4.35 -7.27
C HIS A 167 37.89 4.78 -6.91
N ARG A 168 37.40 5.90 -7.47
CA ARG A 168 36.11 6.51 -7.07
C ARG A 168 34.94 5.56 -7.27
N PHE A 169 34.89 4.85 -8.39
CA PHE A 169 33.78 3.94 -8.69
C PHE A 169 33.71 2.79 -7.66
N ARG A 170 34.84 2.12 -7.39
CA ARG A 170 34.90 1.07 -6.35
C ARG A 170 34.52 1.61 -4.96
N ALA A 171 35.02 2.79 -4.58
CA ALA A 171 34.68 3.41 -3.31
C ALA A 171 33.19 3.78 -3.18
N LEU A 172 32.56 4.29 -4.25
CA LEU A 172 31.12 4.55 -4.28
C LEU A 172 30.30 3.25 -4.23
N VAL A 173 30.71 2.18 -4.93
CA VAL A 173 30.01 0.88 -4.91
C VAL A 173 30.08 0.25 -3.52
N LEU A 174 31.25 0.24 -2.88
CA LEU A 174 31.40 -0.27 -1.51
C LEU A 174 30.67 0.62 -0.48
N LEU A 175 30.65 1.94 -0.67
CA LEU A 175 29.81 2.83 0.12
C LEU A 175 28.31 2.50 -0.06
N GLY A 176 27.85 2.26 -1.28
CA GLY A 176 26.48 1.81 -1.54
C GLY A 176 26.15 0.52 -0.79
N ARG A 177 27.02 -0.50 -0.87
CA ARG A 177 26.89 -1.74 -0.09
C ARG A 177 26.81 -1.49 1.43
N PHE A 178 27.59 -0.55 1.96
CA PHE A 178 27.54 -0.17 3.39
C PHE A 178 26.21 0.50 3.76
N LEU A 179 25.79 1.52 3.01
CA LEU A 179 24.54 2.25 3.25
C LEU A 179 23.29 1.36 3.10
N ASP A 180 23.39 0.28 2.32
CA ASP A 180 22.31 -0.71 2.19
C ASP A 180 22.09 -1.54 3.48
N MET A 181 23.09 -1.65 4.36
CA MET A 181 22.98 -2.41 5.62
C MET A 181 21.98 -1.82 6.64
N GLY A 182 21.40 -0.65 6.35
CA GLY A 182 20.30 -0.04 7.09
C GLY A 182 20.62 1.33 7.69
N PRO A 183 19.66 1.92 8.43
CA PRO A 183 19.74 3.32 8.88
C PRO A 183 21.00 3.65 9.71
N TRP A 184 21.45 2.73 10.55
CA TRP A 184 22.66 2.86 11.37
C TRP A 184 23.94 3.06 10.53
N ALA A 185 24.03 2.45 9.34
CA ALA A 185 25.17 2.60 8.45
C ALA A 185 25.12 3.94 7.69
N VAL A 186 23.91 4.42 7.37
CA VAL A 186 23.70 5.76 6.81
C VAL A 186 24.08 6.83 7.82
N ASP A 187 23.63 6.70 9.07
CA ASP A 187 24.03 7.57 10.18
C ASP A 187 25.56 7.59 10.33
N LEU A 188 26.23 6.44 10.46
CA LEU A 188 27.69 6.37 10.55
C LEU A 188 28.42 7.03 9.38
N ALA A 189 27.90 6.93 8.15
CA ALA A 189 28.50 7.58 6.98
C ALA A 189 28.34 9.12 6.99
N LEU A 190 27.17 9.61 7.43
CA LEU A 190 26.96 11.04 7.69
C LEU A 190 27.84 11.52 8.87
N SER A 191 28.01 10.69 9.91
CA SER A 191 28.85 10.92 11.09
C SER A 191 30.34 11.05 10.74
N VAL A 192 30.81 10.38 9.68
CA VAL A 192 32.15 10.53 9.09
C VAL A 192 32.27 11.81 8.23
N GLY A 193 31.16 12.44 7.86
CA GLY A 193 31.11 13.68 7.09
C GLY A 193 31.07 13.47 5.57
N ILE A 194 30.45 12.38 5.09
CA ILE A 194 30.47 12.02 3.65
C ILE A 194 29.61 12.93 2.76
N PHE A 195 28.60 13.57 3.36
CA PHE A 195 27.58 14.39 2.70
C PHE A 195 28.11 15.42 1.67
N PRO A 196 28.99 16.38 2.02
CA PRO A 196 29.46 17.41 1.07
C PRO A 196 30.26 16.83 -0.11
N TYR A 197 30.86 15.65 0.05
CA TYR A 197 31.58 14.97 -1.03
C TYR A 197 30.60 14.35 -2.04
N VAL A 198 29.55 13.69 -1.55
CA VAL A 198 28.51 13.07 -2.40
C VAL A 198 27.63 14.13 -3.06
N LEU A 199 27.35 15.26 -2.39
CA LEU A 199 26.69 16.43 -2.98
C LEU A 199 27.50 17.02 -4.12
N LYS A 200 28.80 17.26 -3.91
CA LYS A 200 29.68 17.77 -4.97
C LYS A 200 29.83 16.81 -6.15
N LEU A 201 29.68 15.50 -5.94
CA LEU A 201 29.72 14.52 -7.03
C LEU A 201 28.53 14.60 -7.98
N LEU A 202 27.37 15.18 -7.59
CA LEU A 202 26.25 15.44 -8.50
C LEU A 202 26.61 16.41 -9.64
N GLN A 203 27.65 17.23 -9.47
CA GLN A 203 28.17 18.10 -10.54
C GLN A 203 28.95 17.32 -11.63
N THR A 204 29.13 16.00 -11.47
CA THR A 204 29.90 15.15 -12.38
C THR A 204 29.03 14.60 -13.51
N THR A 205 29.44 14.78 -14.76
CA THR A 205 28.69 14.34 -15.95
C THR A 205 28.89 12.86 -16.31
N THR A 206 29.92 12.20 -15.78
CA THR A 206 30.31 10.80 -16.04
C THR A 206 29.13 9.83 -15.87
N PRO A 207 28.77 9.03 -16.90
CA PRO A 207 27.58 8.17 -16.86
C PRO A 207 27.70 7.03 -15.84
N GLU A 208 28.87 6.42 -15.72
CA GLU A 208 29.18 5.30 -14.81
C GLU A 208 28.83 5.59 -13.34
N LEU A 209 28.96 6.85 -12.92
CA LEU A 209 28.71 7.24 -11.52
C LEU A 209 27.22 7.44 -11.22
N ARG A 210 26.36 7.58 -12.23
CA ARG A 210 24.97 8.03 -12.04
C ARG A 210 24.14 7.04 -11.25
N GLN A 211 24.18 5.76 -11.62
CA GLN A 211 23.39 4.72 -10.96
C GLN A 211 23.73 4.58 -9.48
N ILE A 212 25.03 4.59 -9.14
CA ILE A 212 25.49 4.48 -7.75
C ILE A 212 25.26 5.77 -6.94
N LEU A 213 25.34 6.96 -7.56
CA LEU A 213 24.99 8.22 -6.89
C LEU A 213 23.49 8.32 -6.59
N VAL A 214 22.62 7.86 -7.50
CA VAL A 214 21.16 7.75 -7.24
C VAL A 214 20.87 6.80 -6.08
N PHE A 215 21.54 5.65 -6.02
CA PHE A 215 21.42 4.70 -4.92
C PHE A 215 21.88 5.28 -3.57
N ILE A 216 23.06 5.93 -3.54
CA ILE A 216 23.58 6.56 -2.31
C ILE A 216 22.63 7.67 -1.81
N TRP A 217 22.15 8.54 -2.70
CA TRP A 217 21.20 9.60 -2.34
C TRP A 217 19.85 9.06 -1.87
N THR A 218 19.40 7.95 -2.44
CA THR A 218 18.22 7.21 -1.99
C THR A 218 18.39 6.73 -0.54
N LYS A 219 19.55 6.20 -0.17
CA LYS A 219 19.84 5.78 1.22
C LYS A 219 19.93 6.95 2.19
N ILE A 220 20.58 8.06 1.79
CA ILE A 220 20.68 9.27 2.61
C ILE A 220 19.29 9.85 2.90
N LEU A 221 18.48 10.08 1.86
CA LEU A 221 17.15 10.71 2.00
C LEU A 221 16.09 9.79 2.63
N ALA A 222 16.33 8.47 2.66
CA ALA A 222 15.49 7.52 3.40
C ALA A 222 15.78 7.52 4.92
N LEU A 223 16.85 8.18 5.38
CA LEU A 223 17.11 8.46 6.79
C LEU A 223 16.85 9.94 7.12
N ASP A 224 17.54 10.86 6.44
CA ASP A 224 17.46 12.29 6.70
C ASP A 224 16.90 13.09 5.51
N LYS A 225 15.66 13.55 5.68
CA LYS A 225 14.97 14.44 4.74
C LYS A 225 15.55 15.86 4.75
N SER A 226 16.20 16.34 5.82
CA SER A 226 16.67 17.73 5.93
C SER A 226 17.63 18.14 4.82
N CYS A 227 18.40 17.15 4.33
CA CYS A 227 19.25 17.19 3.13
C CYS A 227 18.59 17.78 1.86
N GLN A 228 17.25 17.83 1.77
CA GLN A 228 16.51 18.48 0.68
C GLN A 228 16.91 19.95 0.45
N VAL A 229 17.31 20.67 1.51
CA VAL A 229 17.61 22.11 1.44
C VAL A 229 18.89 22.36 0.63
N ASP A 230 19.97 21.64 0.92
CA ASP A 230 21.24 21.76 0.18
C ASP A 230 21.14 21.17 -1.23
N LEU A 231 20.36 20.10 -1.44
CA LEU A 231 20.08 19.55 -2.77
C LEU A 231 19.37 20.54 -3.72
N VAL A 232 18.49 21.40 -3.20
CA VAL A 232 17.86 22.46 -3.99
C VAL A 232 18.85 23.60 -4.22
N LYS A 233 19.51 24.06 -3.15
CA LYS A 233 20.48 25.18 -3.15
C LYS A 233 21.66 24.99 -4.11
N ASP A 234 22.24 23.78 -4.18
CA ASP A 234 23.38 23.46 -5.04
C ASP A 234 22.96 22.89 -6.42
N GLY A 235 21.66 22.94 -6.77
CA GLY A 235 21.14 22.51 -8.07
C GLY A 235 21.05 20.99 -8.28
N GLY A 236 21.25 20.20 -7.22
CA GLY A 236 21.25 18.73 -7.27
C GLY A 236 19.95 18.11 -7.77
N HIS A 237 18.79 18.74 -7.54
CA HIS A 237 17.49 18.29 -8.06
C HIS A 237 17.51 18.04 -9.59
N ALA A 238 18.15 18.91 -10.38
CA ALA A 238 18.22 18.78 -11.84
C ALA A 238 19.00 17.53 -12.30
N TYR A 239 19.88 16.97 -11.46
CA TYR A 239 20.57 15.71 -11.73
C TYR A 239 19.58 14.54 -11.81
N PHE A 240 18.68 14.45 -10.82
CA PHE A 240 17.72 13.35 -10.72
C PHE A 240 16.61 13.45 -11.78
N ILE A 241 16.20 14.67 -12.17
CA ILE A 241 15.25 14.87 -13.29
C ILE A 241 15.87 14.38 -14.61
N ARG A 242 17.15 14.69 -14.85
CA ARG A 242 17.90 14.21 -16.03
C ARG A 242 18.21 12.72 -16.00
N PHE A 243 18.25 12.09 -14.82
CA PHE A 243 18.35 10.64 -14.68
C PHE A 243 17.00 9.96 -14.93
N LEU A 244 15.90 10.54 -14.44
CA LEU A 244 14.54 10.05 -14.63
C LEU A 244 14.18 9.98 -16.12
N ASP A 245 14.40 11.05 -16.88
CA ASP A 245 14.16 11.09 -18.34
C ASP A 245 15.18 10.27 -19.17
N SER A 246 16.18 9.66 -18.52
CA SER A 246 17.21 8.87 -19.22
C SER A 246 16.69 7.51 -19.66
N MET A 247 16.66 7.28 -20.98
CA MET A 247 16.26 6.00 -21.57
C MET A 247 17.21 4.84 -21.20
N GLU A 248 18.43 5.13 -20.76
CA GLU A 248 19.46 4.16 -20.35
C GLU A 248 19.25 3.62 -18.91
N ALA A 249 18.44 4.28 -18.08
CA ALA A 249 18.22 3.90 -16.69
C ALA A 249 17.18 2.77 -16.54
N TYR A 250 17.49 1.76 -15.71
CA TYR A 250 16.55 0.70 -15.36
C TYR A 250 15.36 1.24 -14.53
N PRO A 251 14.14 0.68 -14.65
CA PRO A 251 12.97 1.23 -13.97
C PRO A 251 13.08 1.27 -12.44
N GLU A 252 13.73 0.29 -11.80
CA GLU A 252 14.05 0.33 -10.37
C GLU A 252 14.88 1.58 -9.99
N GLN A 253 15.88 1.92 -10.82
CA GLN A 253 16.74 3.10 -10.62
C GLN A 253 15.99 4.39 -10.93
N ARG A 254 15.04 4.39 -11.87
CA ARG A 254 14.12 5.53 -12.08
C ARG A 254 13.15 5.69 -10.92
N ALA A 255 12.70 4.62 -10.27
CA ALA A 255 11.89 4.67 -9.06
C ALA A 255 12.68 5.27 -7.88
N MET A 256 13.96 4.91 -7.73
CA MET A 256 14.89 5.56 -6.79
C MET A 256 15.02 7.07 -7.08
N ALA A 257 15.20 7.48 -8.34
CA ALA A 257 15.28 8.89 -8.72
C ALA A 257 13.95 9.65 -8.48
N ALA A 258 12.81 9.03 -8.78
CA ALA A 258 11.49 9.58 -8.50
C ALA A 258 11.22 9.70 -6.99
N PHE A 259 11.70 8.76 -6.16
CA PHE A 259 11.71 8.88 -4.70
C PHE A 259 12.57 10.05 -4.21
N VAL A 260 13.82 10.16 -4.68
CA VAL A 260 14.71 11.28 -4.33
C VAL A 260 14.05 12.62 -4.64
N LEU A 261 13.41 12.74 -5.80
CA LEU A 261 12.64 13.93 -6.18
C LEU A 261 11.40 14.13 -5.29
N ALA A 262 10.66 13.06 -4.97
CA ALA A 262 9.52 13.11 -4.06
C ALA A 262 9.89 13.55 -2.64
N VAL A 263 11.10 13.25 -2.16
CA VAL A 263 11.63 13.77 -0.87
C VAL A 263 12.05 15.24 -1.00
N ILE A 264 12.73 15.62 -2.09
CA ILE A 264 13.19 17.01 -2.34
C ILE A 264 12.04 18.03 -2.29
N VAL A 265 10.82 17.64 -2.66
CA VAL A 265 9.64 18.51 -2.78
C VAL A 265 8.63 18.38 -1.63
N ASP A 266 8.71 17.33 -0.81
CA ASP A 266 7.71 17.03 0.23
C ASP A 266 7.66 18.13 1.31
N GLY A 267 6.60 18.94 1.29
CA GLY A 267 6.44 20.09 2.20
C GLY A 267 7.51 21.18 2.02
N HIS A 268 8.21 21.20 0.89
CA HIS A 268 9.36 22.08 0.65
C HIS A 268 9.11 22.97 -0.58
N ARG A 269 8.48 24.13 -0.37
CA ARG A 269 8.04 25.04 -1.44
C ARG A 269 9.16 25.37 -2.44
N ARG A 270 10.37 25.70 -1.96
CA ARG A 270 11.53 26.00 -2.83
C ARG A 270 12.00 24.81 -3.66
N GLY A 271 11.80 23.58 -3.18
CA GLY A 271 11.99 22.36 -3.96
C GLY A 271 10.91 22.17 -5.01
N GLN A 272 9.64 22.41 -4.66
CA GLN A 272 8.53 22.35 -5.61
C GLN A 272 8.72 23.34 -6.76
N GLU A 273 9.02 24.61 -6.45
CA GLU A 273 9.32 25.69 -7.40
C GLU A 273 10.43 25.28 -8.39
N ALA A 274 11.61 24.92 -7.87
CA ALA A 274 12.77 24.54 -8.70
C ALA A 274 12.53 23.28 -9.54
N CYS A 275 11.75 22.31 -9.05
CA CYS A 275 11.38 21.12 -9.81
C CYS A 275 10.35 21.41 -10.91
N ILE A 276 9.48 22.42 -10.75
CA ILE A 276 8.56 22.88 -11.81
C ILE A 276 9.32 23.63 -12.91
N GLU A 277 10.21 24.56 -12.53
CA GLU A 277 11.11 25.25 -13.47
C GLU A 277 11.96 24.25 -14.30
N ALA A 278 12.42 23.18 -13.66
CA ALA A 278 13.15 22.10 -14.31
C ALA A 278 12.26 21.06 -15.06
N GLY A 279 10.95 21.30 -15.17
CA GLY A 279 10.03 20.53 -16.03
C GLY A 279 9.54 19.19 -15.48
N LEU A 280 9.66 18.93 -14.18
CA LEU A 280 9.38 17.61 -13.58
C LEU A 280 7.96 17.10 -13.87
N ILE A 281 6.94 17.97 -13.89
CA ILE A 281 5.56 17.58 -14.21
C ILE A 281 5.48 16.88 -15.57
N HIS A 282 6.10 17.46 -16.60
CA HIS A 282 6.08 16.89 -17.94
C HIS A 282 6.84 15.56 -18.02
N VAL A 283 8.01 15.46 -17.38
CA VAL A 283 8.82 14.23 -17.34
C VAL A 283 8.04 13.08 -16.68
N CYS A 284 7.41 13.32 -15.53
CA CYS A 284 6.64 12.28 -14.84
C CYS A 284 5.38 11.87 -15.62
N LEU A 285 4.60 12.82 -16.16
CA LEU A 285 3.39 12.51 -16.92
C LEU A 285 3.72 11.78 -18.24
N LYS A 286 4.82 12.13 -18.92
CA LYS A 286 5.36 11.42 -20.08
C LYS A 286 5.62 9.94 -19.79
N HIS A 287 6.16 9.61 -18.61
CA HIS A 287 6.36 8.21 -18.21
C HIS A 287 5.06 7.48 -17.83
N LEU A 288 4.06 8.17 -17.25
CA LEU A 288 2.74 7.60 -16.97
C LEU A 288 1.87 7.42 -18.23
N GLN A 289 2.09 8.22 -19.28
CA GLN A 289 1.46 8.05 -20.60
C GLN A 289 2.18 7.00 -21.45
N GLY A 290 3.50 6.87 -21.30
CA GLY A 290 4.33 5.97 -22.11
C GLY A 290 4.13 4.47 -21.81
N SER A 291 3.54 4.11 -20.67
CA SER A 291 3.18 2.74 -20.29
C SER A 291 1.96 2.24 -21.08
N MET A 292 2.16 1.97 -22.37
CA MET A 292 1.16 1.34 -23.23
C MET A 292 0.92 -0.13 -22.81
N PRO A 293 -0.32 -0.64 -22.87
CA PRO A 293 -0.72 -1.91 -22.24
C PRO A 293 -0.13 -3.20 -22.86
N ASN A 294 0.79 -3.09 -23.82
CA ASN A 294 1.54 -4.22 -24.38
C ASN A 294 3.02 -4.26 -23.94
N ASP A 295 3.56 -3.21 -23.33
CA ASP A 295 4.94 -3.21 -22.82
C ASP A 295 5.00 -3.91 -21.45
N ALA A 296 5.44 -5.17 -21.47
CA ALA A 296 5.59 -6.04 -20.31
C ALA A 296 6.77 -5.65 -19.38
N GLN A 297 7.08 -4.35 -19.26
CA GLN A 297 8.22 -3.79 -18.53
C GLN A 297 7.86 -2.55 -17.68
N THR A 298 6.57 -2.24 -17.50
CA THR A 298 6.16 -1.16 -16.60
C THR A 298 6.24 -1.64 -15.14
N GLU A 299 7.34 -1.32 -14.46
CA GLU A 299 7.55 -1.71 -13.05
C GLU A 299 6.55 -0.99 -12.11
N PRO A 300 5.77 -1.71 -11.27
CA PRO A 300 4.78 -1.10 -10.38
C PRO A 300 5.40 -0.12 -9.37
N LEU A 301 6.60 -0.41 -8.88
CA LEU A 301 7.35 0.49 -7.99
C LEU A 301 7.68 1.83 -8.68
N PHE A 302 7.89 1.83 -9.99
CA PHE A 302 8.12 3.06 -10.74
C PHE A 302 6.83 3.87 -10.91
N LEU A 303 5.70 3.23 -11.25
CA LEU A 303 4.40 3.89 -11.28
C LEU A 303 4.04 4.50 -9.91
N GLN A 304 4.20 3.74 -8.83
CA GLN A 304 4.00 4.19 -7.44
C GLN A 304 4.79 5.48 -7.17
N TRP A 305 6.09 5.50 -7.46
CA TRP A 305 6.92 6.68 -7.18
C TRP A 305 6.71 7.87 -8.11
N LEU A 306 6.31 7.66 -9.37
CA LEU A 306 5.83 8.74 -10.24
C LEU A 306 4.55 9.38 -9.67
N CYS A 307 3.61 8.56 -9.18
CA CYS A 307 2.39 9.03 -8.55
C CYS A 307 2.68 9.83 -7.26
N LEU A 308 3.52 9.31 -6.37
CA LEU A 308 3.89 9.96 -5.12
C LEU A 308 4.70 11.25 -5.35
N CYS A 309 5.62 11.26 -6.32
CA CYS A 309 6.42 12.43 -6.66
C CYS A 309 5.56 13.59 -7.18
N LEU A 310 4.65 13.32 -8.12
CA LEU A 310 3.71 14.33 -8.62
C LEU A 310 2.74 14.78 -7.51
N GLY A 311 2.20 13.83 -6.74
CA GLY A 311 1.28 14.12 -5.63
C GLY A 311 1.88 15.04 -4.57
N LYS A 312 3.20 14.93 -4.31
CA LYS A 312 3.97 15.83 -3.42
C LYS A 312 4.41 17.13 -4.09
N LEU A 313 4.63 17.14 -5.40
CA LEU A 313 5.02 18.34 -6.15
C LEU A 313 3.91 19.41 -6.16
N TRP A 314 2.64 18.98 -6.22
CA TRP A 314 1.47 19.87 -6.15
C TRP A 314 0.71 19.81 -4.82
N GLU A 315 1.22 19.10 -3.81
CA GLU A 315 0.62 19.13 -2.47
C GLU A 315 0.63 20.56 -1.94
N ASP A 316 -0.59 21.10 -1.80
CA ASP A 316 -0.90 22.43 -1.31
C ASP A 316 -0.12 23.54 -2.05
N PHE A 317 -0.06 23.43 -3.39
CA PHE A 317 0.56 24.40 -4.30
C PHE A 317 -0.31 24.67 -5.54
N THR A 318 -1.02 25.79 -5.55
CA THR A 318 -2.04 26.14 -6.57
C THR A 318 -1.48 26.30 -7.99
N GLU A 319 -0.27 26.84 -8.15
CA GLU A 319 0.39 26.92 -9.46
C GLU A 319 0.70 25.53 -10.04
N ALA A 320 1.29 24.64 -9.23
CA ALA A 320 1.60 23.27 -9.60
C ALA A 320 0.33 22.46 -9.96
N GLN A 321 -0.75 22.62 -9.17
CA GLN A 321 -2.06 22.04 -9.48
C GLN A 321 -2.59 22.55 -10.83
N THR A 322 -2.42 23.84 -11.12
CA THR A 322 -2.89 24.48 -12.37
C THR A 322 -2.12 23.96 -13.58
N ILE A 323 -0.79 23.79 -13.47
CA ILE A 323 0.05 23.17 -14.51
C ILE A 323 -0.36 21.70 -14.70
N GLY A 324 -0.60 20.95 -13.61
CA GLY A 324 -1.07 19.56 -13.66
C GLY A 324 -2.42 19.40 -14.35
N ARG A 325 -3.39 20.30 -14.09
CA ARG A 325 -4.69 20.34 -14.77
C ARG A 325 -4.53 20.65 -16.27
N ARG A 326 -3.72 21.66 -16.63
CA ARG A 326 -3.42 22.02 -18.03
C ARG A 326 -2.68 20.93 -18.81
N ALA A 327 -1.99 20.02 -18.12
CA ALA A 327 -1.33 18.84 -18.69
C ALA A 327 -2.22 17.57 -18.71
N ASP A 328 -3.52 17.71 -18.41
CA ASP A 328 -4.52 16.63 -18.30
C ASP A 328 -4.08 15.47 -17.37
N ALA A 329 -3.40 15.79 -16.28
CA ALA A 329 -3.04 14.82 -15.25
C ALA A 329 -4.24 13.97 -14.77
N PRO A 330 -5.46 14.53 -14.54
CA PRO A 330 -6.60 13.72 -14.11
C PRO A 330 -6.93 12.55 -15.03
N ALA A 331 -6.94 12.74 -16.36
CA ALA A 331 -7.22 11.64 -17.30
C ALA A 331 -6.12 10.57 -17.29
N ILE A 332 -4.85 10.99 -17.16
CA ILE A 332 -3.68 10.10 -17.07
C ILE A 332 -3.74 9.20 -15.82
N TYR A 333 -4.33 9.68 -14.72
CA TYR A 333 -4.51 8.89 -13.50
C TYR A 333 -5.69 7.92 -13.52
N VAL A 334 -6.73 8.10 -14.36
CA VAL A 334 -7.91 7.21 -14.34
C VAL A 334 -7.57 5.73 -14.61
N PRO A 335 -6.71 5.37 -15.60
CA PRO A 335 -6.26 4.00 -15.79
C PRO A 335 -5.54 3.43 -14.55
N LEU A 336 -4.73 4.26 -13.87
CA LEU A 336 -3.92 3.85 -12.72
C LEU A 336 -4.76 3.49 -11.47
N LEU A 337 -6.03 3.92 -11.42
CA LEU A 337 -7.00 3.47 -10.41
C LEU A 337 -7.44 2.00 -10.60
N SER A 338 -7.17 1.41 -11.76
CA SER A 338 -7.51 0.01 -12.09
C SER A 338 -6.31 -0.94 -12.02
N GLU A 339 -5.09 -0.43 -11.76
CA GLU A 339 -3.86 -1.23 -11.75
C GLU A 339 -3.89 -2.38 -10.72
N PRO A 340 -3.28 -3.53 -11.03
CA PRO A 340 -3.43 -4.73 -10.20
C PRO A 340 -2.73 -4.63 -8.84
N GLN A 341 -1.81 -3.68 -8.63
CA GLN A 341 -1.15 -3.42 -7.35
C GLN A 341 -1.93 -2.37 -6.52
N PRO A 342 -2.31 -2.65 -5.27
CA PRO A 342 -2.98 -1.66 -4.41
C PRO A 342 -2.08 -0.44 -4.08
N GLU A 343 -0.76 -0.59 -4.09
CA GLU A 343 0.19 0.50 -3.84
C GLU A 343 0.15 1.56 -4.95
N VAL A 344 0.04 1.14 -6.21
CA VAL A 344 -0.10 2.03 -7.37
C VAL A 344 -1.45 2.75 -7.30
N ARG A 345 -2.53 2.01 -7.06
CA ARG A 345 -3.89 2.58 -6.91
C ARG A 345 -3.97 3.59 -5.77
N ALA A 346 -3.42 3.28 -4.60
CA ALA A 346 -3.39 4.19 -3.45
C ALA A 346 -2.56 5.45 -3.73
N SER A 347 -1.46 5.31 -4.46
CA SER A 347 -0.60 6.44 -4.85
C SER A 347 -1.26 7.33 -5.92
N ALA A 348 -2.00 6.74 -6.86
CA ALA A 348 -2.82 7.47 -7.83
C ALA A 348 -3.97 8.23 -7.14
N VAL A 349 -4.66 7.59 -6.18
CA VAL A 349 -5.67 8.24 -5.32
C VAL A 349 -5.08 9.40 -4.52
N PHE A 350 -3.90 9.25 -3.92
CA PHE A 350 -3.21 10.33 -3.22
C PHE A 350 -2.91 11.51 -4.15
N SER A 351 -2.33 11.24 -5.33
CA SER A 351 -1.96 12.29 -6.30
C SER A 351 -3.18 13.04 -6.86
N LEU A 352 -4.27 12.33 -7.14
CA LEU A 352 -5.57 12.92 -7.47
C LEU A 352 -6.16 13.72 -6.30
N GLY A 353 -6.03 13.23 -5.07
CA GLY A 353 -6.48 13.91 -3.86
C GLY A 353 -5.73 15.21 -3.57
N THR A 354 -4.44 15.31 -3.90
CA THR A 354 -3.66 16.55 -3.76
C THR A 354 -3.83 17.52 -4.93
N LEU A 355 -4.44 17.13 -6.05
CA LEU A 355 -4.92 18.05 -7.10
C LEU A 355 -6.20 18.80 -6.71
N LEU A 356 -6.90 18.39 -5.64
CA LEU A 356 -8.06 19.09 -5.08
C LEU A 356 -7.62 20.27 -4.22
N ASP A 357 -8.31 21.40 -4.37
CA ASP A 357 -8.15 22.57 -3.52
C ASP A 357 -8.71 22.29 -2.10
N ILE A 358 -8.16 23.00 -1.11
CA ILE A 358 -8.67 23.03 0.27
C ILE A 358 -9.56 24.29 0.47
N GLY A 359 -9.63 25.20 -0.52
CA GLY A 359 -10.50 26.37 -0.52
C GLY A 359 -9.97 27.53 0.32
N PHE A 360 -8.64 27.70 0.37
CA PHE A 360 -7.99 28.68 1.24
C PHE A 360 -7.78 30.08 0.62
N ASP A 361 -7.83 30.20 -0.71
CA ASP A 361 -7.36 31.41 -1.43
C ASP A 361 -8.46 32.43 -1.80
N SER A 362 -9.73 32.20 -1.45
CA SER A 362 -10.87 33.13 -1.73
C SER A 362 -10.88 34.40 -0.85
N CYS A 363 -9.71 34.85 -0.40
CA CYS A 363 -9.47 36.00 0.47
C CYS A 363 -8.16 36.73 0.09
N ARG A 364 -8.02 37.10 -1.19
CA ARG A 364 -7.08 38.15 -1.63
C ARG A 364 -7.86 39.35 -2.16
N ASP A 365 -7.42 40.56 -1.83
CA ASP A 365 -8.11 41.80 -2.19
C ASP A 365 -8.13 42.07 -3.70
N GLY A 366 -9.32 41.90 -4.30
CA GLY A 366 -9.92 42.80 -5.27
C GLY A 366 -9.17 43.16 -6.56
N VAL A 367 -9.50 42.44 -7.65
CA VAL A 367 -9.89 43.08 -8.92
C VAL A 367 -11.14 42.38 -9.46
N GLU A 368 -12.33 43.00 -9.32
CA GLU A 368 -13.56 42.50 -9.97
C GLU A 368 -13.46 42.72 -11.49
N GLY A 369 -13.19 41.67 -12.29
CA GLY A 369 -13.18 41.83 -13.75
C GLY A 369 -12.56 40.77 -14.65
N ASP A 370 -12.43 39.49 -14.25
CA ASP A 370 -12.25 38.35 -15.20
C ASP A 370 -12.34 36.96 -14.52
N GLU A 371 -12.15 36.88 -13.18
CA GLU A 371 -11.92 35.62 -12.47
C GLU A 371 -13.10 34.61 -12.45
N GLU A 372 -14.35 35.03 -12.69
CA GLU A 372 -15.53 34.15 -12.64
C GLU A 372 -15.48 32.96 -13.63
N CYS A 373 -14.68 33.07 -14.70
CA CYS A 373 -14.60 32.04 -15.74
C CYS A 373 -13.66 30.86 -15.37
N ASP A 374 -12.58 31.14 -14.63
CA ASP A 374 -11.53 30.16 -14.28
C ASP A 374 -12.02 29.22 -13.14
N ASP A 375 -12.80 29.74 -12.18
CA ASP A 375 -13.37 28.96 -11.08
C ASP A 375 -14.39 27.91 -11.57
N ASP A 376 -15.23 28.23 -12.58
CA ASP A 376 -16.19 27.25 -13.15
C ASP A 376 -15.45 26.13 -13.92
N GLU A 377 -14.22 26.34 -14.42
CA GLU A 377 -13.36 25.26 -14.96
C GLU A 377 -12.69 24.42 -13.87
N LYS A 378 -12.13 25.07 -12.85
CA LYS A 378 -11.56 24.43 -11.66
C LYS A 378 -12.58 23.49 -11.00
N ILE A 379 -13.82 23.95 -10.81
CA ILE A 379 -14.92 23.15 -10.25
C ILE A 379 -15.26 21.95 -11.17
N ARG A 380 -15.29 22.13 -12.50
CA ARG A 380 -15.47 21.01 -13.45
C ARG A 380 -14.37 19.95 -13.30
N ALA A 381 -13.12 20.37 -13.14
CA ALA A 381 -11.98 19.48 -12.95
C ALA A 381 -12.07 18.69 -11.63
N GLU A 382 -12.38 19.36 -10.51
CA GLU A 382 -12.57 18.70 -9.21
C GLU A 382 -13.74 17.72 -9.21
N ILE A 383 -14.86 18.08 -9.84
CA ILE A 383 -16.02 17.19 -10.02
C ILE A 383 -15.67 15.99 -10.92
N SER A 384 -14.72 16.13 -11.85
CA SER A 384 -14.20 15.00 -12.63
C SER A 384 -13.32 14.09 -11.78
N ILE A 385 -12.38 14.65 -11.01
CA ILE A 385 -11.51 13.92 -10.09
C ILE A 385 -12.33 13.13 -9.06
N ILE A 386 -13.30 13.78 -8.40
CA ILE A 386 -14.09 13.10 -7.35
C ILE A 386 -14.96 11.99 -7.93
N ARG A 387 -15.46 12.12 -9.17
CA ARG A 387 -16.18 11.04 -9.86
C ARG A 387 -15.31 9.81 -10.08
N SER A 388 -14.04 10.01 -10.44
CA SER A 388 -13.06 8.91 -10.58
C SER A 388 -12.70 8.30 -9.22
N LEU A 389 -12.52 9.11 -8.18
CA LEU A 389 -12.26 8.61 -6.81
C LEU A 389 -13.45 7.84 -6.21
N LEU A 390 -14.69 8.16 -6.60
CA LEU A 390 -15.89 7.46 -6.14
C LEU A 390 -15.99 6.01 -6.64
N THR A 391 -15.29 5.63 -7.72
CA THR A 391 -15.31 4.24 -8.23
C THR A 391 -14.49 3.27 -7.36
N VAL A 392 -13.49 3.80 -6.64
CA VAL A 392 -12.57 3.03 -5.77
C VAL A 392 -12.91 3.16 -4.27
N VAL A 393 -14.10 3.65 -3.92
CA VAL A 393 -14.61 3.68 -2.53
C VAL A 393 -14.83 2.27 -1.97
N SER A 394 -15.14 1.30 -2.84
CA SER A 394 -15.42 -0.10 -2.48
C SER A 394 -14.25 -1.05 -2.81
N ASP A 395 -13.02 -0.52 -2.80
CA ASP A 395 -11.80 -1.27 -3.08
C ASP A 395 -11.64 -2.51 -2.17
N GLY A 396 -10.99 -3.56 -2.66
CA GLY A 396 -10.57 -4.68 -1.82
C GLY A 396 -9.53 -4.21 -0.80
N SER A 397 -8.58 -3.38 -1.20
CA SER A 397 -7.47 -3.00 -0.35
C SER A 397 -7.83 -1.93 0.69
N PRO A 398 -7.54 -2.16 1.97
CA PRO A 398 -7.66 -1.12 2.99
C PRO A 398 -6.73 0.07 2.75
N LEU A 399 -5.60 -0.14 2.05
CA LEU A 399 -4.63 0.90 1.72
C LEU A 399 -5.25 1.95 0.79
N VAL A 400 -5.90 1.49 -0.29
CA VAL A 400 -6.59 2.39 -1.24
C VAL A 400 -7.75 3.13 -0.56
N ARG A 401 -8.62 2.41 0.15
CA ARG A 401 -9.77 3.02 0.86
C ARG A 401 -9.36 4.05 1.92
N ALA A 402 -8.20 3.90 2.57
CA ALA A 402 -7.69 4.89 3.50
C ALA A 402 -7.34 6.20 2.80
N GLU A 403 -6.65 6.15 1.66
CA GLU A 403 -6.32 7.35 0.87
C GLU A 403 -7.57 7.95 0.18
N VAL A 404 -8.55 7.13 -0.23
CA VAL A 404 -9.85 7.63 -0.74
C VAL A 404 -10.59 8.41 0.35
N ALA A 405 -10.55 7.95 1.61
CA ALA A 405 -11.12 8.69 2.74
C ALA A 405 -10.37 10.02 3.01
N VAL A 406 -9.05 10.08 2.79
CA VAL A 406 -8.25 11.31 2.90
C VAL A 406 -8.58 12.29 1.76
N ALA A 407 -8.68 11.82 0.52
CA ALA A 407 -9.07 12.64 -0.63
C ALA A 407 -10.51 13.19 -0.49
N LEU A 408 -11.45 12.35 -0.03
CA LEU A 408 -12.80 12.78 0.33
C LEU A 408 -12.80 13.79 1.49
N ALA A 409 -11.83 13.74 2.42
CA ALA A 409 -11.69 14.75 3.47
C ALA A 409 -11.24 16.11 2.92
N ARG A 410 -10.27 16.14 2.00
CA ARG A 410 -9.83 17.36 1.29
C ARG A 410 -11.01 17.99 0.54
N PHE A 411 -11.70 17.19 -0.29
CA PHE A 411 -12.91 17.62 -1.00
C PHE A 411 -14.00 18.14 -0.05
N ALA A 412 -14.24 17.44 1.07
CA ALA A 412 -15.26 17.81 2.06
C ALA A 412 -14.96 19.11 2.81
N PHE A 413 -13.69 19.51 2.88
CA PHE A 413 -13.27 20.75 3.50
C PHE A 413 -13.53 21.95 2.57
N GLY A 414 -13.14 21.86 1.30
CA GLY A 414 -13.45 22.90 0.30
C GLY A 414 -14.95 23.04 0.03
N HIS A 415 -15.66 21.91 -0.16
CA HIS A 415 -17.08 21.88 -0.54
C HIS A 415 -18.04 21.77 0.66
N LYS A 416 -17.59 22.19 1.85
CA LYS A 416 -18.26 22.05 3.17
C LYS A 416 -19.72 22.51 3.16
N GLN A 417 -20.04 23.63 2.50
CA GLN A 417 -21.41 24.18 2.46
C GLN A 417 -22.37 23.34 1.60
N HIS A 418 -21.94 22.92 0.41
CA HIS A 418 -22.75 22.08 -0.49
C HIS A 418 -23.07 20.74 0.16
N LEU A 419 -22.05 20.07 0.71
CA LEU A 419 -22.19 18.79 1.39
C LEU A 419 -23.08 18.90 2.64
N LYS A 420 -22.93 19.94 3.46
CA LYS A 420 -23.77 20.17 4.65
C LYS A 420 -25.25 20.35 4.30
N SER A 421 -25.57 20.99 3.17
CA SER A 421 -26.95 21.16 2.71
C SER A 421 -27.63 19.82 2.35
N ILE A 422 -26.87 18.91 1.72
CA ILE A 422 -27.35 17.60 1.28
C ILE A 422 -27.34 16.59 2.44
N ALA A 423 -26.35 16.66 3.33
CA ALA A 423 -26.33 15.97 4.61
C ALA A 423 -27.62 16.21 5.41
N ALA A 424 -28.04 17.48 5.54
CA ALA A 424 -29.27 17.85 6.24
C ALA A 424 -30.57 17.33 5.58
N ALA A 425 -30.52 16.97 4.29
CA ALA A 425 -31.60 16.26 3.62
C ALA A 425 -31.54 14.74 3.85
N TYR A 426 -30.34 14.15 3.86
CA TYR A 426 -30.12 12.71 4.09
C TYR A 426 -30.37 12.29 5.55
N SER A 427 -30.08 13.16 6.52
CA SER A 427 -30.32 12.93 7.96
C SER A 427 -31.78 13.09 8.38
N LYS A 428 -32.66 13.61 7.52
CA LYS A 428 -34.11 13.54 7.74
C LYS A 428 -34.55 12.12 7.39
N PRO A 429 -35.12 11.34 8.33
CA PRO A 429 -35.68 10.04 7.98
C PRO A 429 -36.76 10.25 6.92
N GLN A 430 -36.72 9.46 5.84
CA GLN A 430 -37.76 9.50 4.82
C GLN A 430 -39.10 9.13 5.47
N SER A 431 -39.97 10.12 5.65
CA SER A 431 -41.37 9.88 5.94
C SER A 431 -41.98 9.13 4.75
N ASN A 432 -42.74 8.07 5.01
CA ASN A 432 -43.33 7.22 3.98
C ASN A 432 -44.40 7.97 3.17
N SER A 433 -43.97 8.76 2.18
CA SER A 433 -44.80 9.66 1.36
C SER A 433 -45.28 9.03 0.04
N LEU A 434 -45.35 7.70 -0.02
CA LEU A 434 -45.92 6.93 -1.14
C LEU A 434 -47.23 6.19 -0.77
N LEU A 435 -48.00 6.75 0.19
CA LEU A 435 -49.36 6.36 0.52
C LEU A 435 -50.23 7.62 0.67
N GLY A 436 -50.73 8.15 -0.45
CA GLY A 436 -51.39 9.46 -0.46
C GLY A 436 -52.15 9.86 -1.73
N SER A 437 -52.63 8.91 -2.55
CA SER A 437 -53.33 9.24 -3.81
C SER A 437 -54.40 8.22 -4.23
N LEU A 438 -55.50 8.14 -3.46
CA LEU A 438 -56.80 7.66 -3.93
C LEU A 438 -57.91 8.63 -3.47
N PRO A 439 -58.95 8.88 -4.28
CA PRO A 439 -59.93 9.93 -4.02
C PRO A 439 -60.98 9.54 -2.97
N SER A 440 -61.51 10.55 -2.28
CA SER A 440 -62.63 10.38 -1.33
C SER A 440 -63.94 10.00 -2.03
N LEU A 441 -64.64 9.00 -1.47
CA LEU A 441 -66.10 8.91 -1.53
C LEU A 441 -66.62 8.45 -0.17
N ALA A 442 -67.71 9.05 0.32
CA ALA A 442 -68.25 8.81 1.66
C ALA A 442 -69.71 8.32 1.60
N HIS A 443 -70.06 7.44 2.56
CA HIS A 443 -71.35 6.73 2.67
C HIS A 443 -71.60 5.73 1.51
N ILE A 444 -72.35 4.63 1.66
CA ILE A 444 -73.46 4.31 2.58
C ILE A 444 -73.22 2.96 3.33
N LYS A 445 -74.05 2.69 4.34
CA LYS A 445 -74.16 1.45 5.17
C LYS A 445 -74.54 0.22 4.30
N THR A 446 -74.51 -1.06 4.71
CA THR A 446 -74.64 -1.69 6.04
C THR A 446 -74.19 -3.18 5.98
N THR A 447 -73.80 -3.80 7.12
CA THR A 447 -73.87 -5.27 7.47
C THR A 447 -73.39 -6.36 6.49
N GLY A 448 -72.64 -7.35 6.99
CA GLY A 448 -72.84 -8.74 6.53
C GLY A 448 -71.61 -9.66 6.47
N SER A 449 -71.51 -10.57 7.45
CA SER A 449 -70.59 -11.72 7.52
C SER A 449 -70.43 -12.58 6.24
N GLY A 450 -69.18 -12.79 5.82
CA GLY A 450 -68.59 -14.14 5.78
C GLY A 450 -68.61 -15.01 4.49
N SER A 451 -67.37 -15.35 4.07
CA SER A 451 -66.94 -16.71 3.66
C SER A 451 -67.27 -17.31 2.26
N ILE A 452 -66.39 -18.23 1.84
CA ILE A 452 -66.57 -19.38 0.91
C ILE A 452 -66.58 -19.12 -0.63
N VAL A 453 -65.39 -19.32 -1.24
CA VAL A 453 -65.05 -20.35 -2.26
C VAL A 453 -65.88 -20.46 -3.58
N SER A 454 -65.18 -20.21 -4.72
CA SER A 454 -65.19 -20.97 -6.02
C SER A 454 -66.52 -21.13 -6.82
N SER A 455 -66.58 -21.44 -8.13
CA SER A 455 -65.60 -21.53 -9.24
C SER A 455 -66.31 -21.56 -10.61
N GLN A 456 -65.56 -21.25 -11.68
CA GLN A 456 -65.62 -21.86 -13.04
C GLN A 456 -66.86 -21.69 -13.97
N ILE A 457 -66.52 -21.37 -15.24
CA ILE A 457 -67.12 -21.85 -16.52
C ILE A 457 -68.49 -21.25 -16.97
N GLY A 458 -68.63 -21.04 -18.30
CA GLY A 458 -69.85 -20.54 -18.99
C GLY A 458 -70.80 -21.67 -19.47
N PRO A 459 -71.59 -21.55 -20.58
CA PRO A 459 -71.29 -20.78 -21.80
C PRO A 459 -72.48 -20.11 -22.58
N LEU A 460 -72.14 -19.41 -23.67
CA LEU A 460 -72.85 -19.21 -24.97
C LEU A 460 -74.38 -19.03 -25.08
N THR A 461 -74.81 -17.90 -25.68
CA THR A 461 -75.80 -17.73 -26.80
C THR A 461 -76.19 -16.22 -26.95
N ARG A 462 -76.69 -15.65 -28.06
CA ARG A 462 -76.54 -15.83 -29.53
C ARG A 462 -77.17 -14.57 -30.24
N VAL A 463 -76.98 -14.40 -31.56
CA VAL A 463 -77.51 -13.32 -32.44
C VAL A 463 -76.73 -11.99 -32.26
N GLY A 464 -76.32 -11.22 -33.28
CA GLY A 464 -76.54 -11.24 -34.75
C GLY A 464 -77.13 -9.90 -35.21
N ASN A 465 -76.87 -9.28 -36.37
CA ASN A 465 -76.09 -9.52 -37.61
C ASN A 465 -75.68 -8.08 -38.15
N GLU A 466 -74.98 -7.72 -39.24
CA GLU A 466 -74.24 -8.28 -40.41
C GLU A 466 -73.46 -7.07 -41.07
N ALA A 467 -72.64 -7.07 -42.15
CA ALA A 467 -71.99 -8.03 -43.07
C ALA A 467 -70.86 -7.29 -43.87
N VAL A 468 -70.18 -7.99 -44.82
CA VAL A 468 -69.66 -7.48 -46.14
C VAL A 468 -68.49 -6.45 -46.17
N VAL A 469 -67.37 -6.65 -46.91
CA VAL A 469 -66.81 -7.84 -47.62
C VAL A 469 -65.34 -7.66 -48.11
N ARG A 470 -64.54 -8.76 -48.17
CA ARG A 470 -63.31 -9.04 -49.01
C ARG A 470 -62.06 -8.12 -48.89
N ASP A 471 -60.86 -8.48 -49.37
CA ASP A 471 -60.06 -9.73 -49.64
C ASP A 471 -58.60 -9.22 -49.86
N GLY A 472 -57.47 -9.92 -49.68
CA GLY A 472 -57.17 -11.25 -49.13
C GLY A 472 -55.83 -11.81 -49.70
N ARG A 473 -55.12 -12.70 -48.96
CA ARG A 473 -53.99 -13.59 -49.42
C ARG A 473 -52.63 -12.89 -49.75
N VAL A 474 -51.44 -13.53 -49.83
CA VAL A 474 -50.86 -14.84 -49.38
C VAL A 474 -49.30 -14.80 -49.42
N SER A 475 -48.63 -15.46 -48.46
CA SER A 475 -47.29 -16.12 -48.42
C SER A 475 -45.98 -15.58 -49.08
N THR A 476 -44.89 -15.82 -48.31
CA THR A 476 -43.54 -16.39 -48.68
C THR A 476 -42.42 -15.60 -49.39
N SER A 477 -41.22 -15.76 -48.79
CA SER A 477 -39.85 -15.91 -49.36
C SER A 477 -39.07 -14.73 -50.00
N SER A 478 -37.78 -14.69 -49.64
CA SER A 478 -36.62 -13.97 -50.22
C SER A 478 -35.96 -14.81 -51.35
N PRO A 479 -34.75 -14.52 -51.92
CA PRO A 479 -33.71 -13.49 -51.64
C PRO A 479 -33.01 -12.89 -52.90
N LEU A 480 -31.80 -12.29 -52.73
CA LEU A 480 -30.73 -11.99 -53.74
C LEU A 480 -30.97 -10.80 -54.73
N ALA A 481 -29.97 -10.10 -55.30
CA ALA A 481 -28.55 -9.85 -54.91
C ALA A 481 -27.91 -8.77 -55.82
N ASN A 482 -26.87 -8.06 -55.32
CA ASN A 482 -25.85 -7.25 -56.05
C ASN A 482 -26.35 -6.06 -56.92
N ALA A 483 -25.58 -5.02 -57.28
CA ALA A 483 -24.40 -4.30 -56.77
C ALA A 483 -24.36 -2.95 -57.55
N GLY A 484 -23.69 -1.84 -57.20
CA GLY A 484 -22.76 -1.46 -56.13
C GLY A 484 -22.23 -0.03 -56.42
N LEU A 485 -21.15 0.41 -55.76
CA LEU A 485 -20.38 1.67 -55.99
C LEU A 485 -21.06 3.04 -55.69
N MET A 486 -20.49 3.75 -54.71
CA MET A 486 -19.94 5.13 -54.74
C MET A 486 -20.63 6.22 -55.61
N HIS A 487 -20.76 7.50 -55.22
CA HIS A 487 -19.94 8.36 -54.33
C HIS A 487 -20.66 9.71 -54.09
N GLY A 488 -20.34 10.45 -53.02
CA GLY A 488 -20.31 11.94 -53.08
C GLY A 488 -21.47 12.76 -52.47
N SER A 489 -21.09 13.62 -51.51
CA SER A 489 -21.76 14.82 -50.96
C SER A 489 -21.87 15.97 -52.02
N PRO A 490 -22.36 17.23 -51.77
CA PRO A 490 -22.28 18.01 -50.50
C PRO A 490 -23.38 19.08 -50.15
N LEU A 491 -23.24 19.66 -48.94
CA LEU A 491 -23.46 21.06 -48.47
C LEU A 491 -24.71 21.89 -48.88
N SER A 492 -25.32 22.59 -47.91
CA SER A 492 -25.29 24.08 -47.73
C SER A 492 -26.22 24.59 -46.60
N ASP A 493 -26.00 25.84 -46.16
CA ASP A 493 -26.70 26.62 -45.10
C ASP A 493 -28.12 27.11 -45.53
N ASP A 494 -28.96 27.92 -44.84
CA ASP A 494 -28.75 29.05 -43.90
C ASP A 494 -30.09 29.52 -43.25
N SER A 495 -30.05 30.27 -42.12
CA SER A 495 -31.07 31.23 -41.61
C SER A 495 -32.47 30.71 -41.16
N SER A 496 -33.37 31.47 -40.48
CA SER A 496 -33.25 32.43 -39.36
C SER A 496 -34.65 32.80 -38.75
N GLN A 497 -34.65 33.52 -37.61
CA GLN A 497 -35.67 34.51 -37.14
C GLN A 497 -37.07 34.16 -36.53
N HIS A 498 -37.33 34.86 -35.40
CA HIS A 498 -38.58 35.46 -34.85
C HIS A 498 -39.87 34.68 -34.52
N SER A 499 -40.35 34.89 -33.27
CA SER A 499 -41.68 35.48 -32.95
C SER A 499 -41.81 35.93 -31.48
N ASP A 500 -42.41 37.11 -31.24
CA ASP A 500 -42.91 37.59 -29.93
C ASP A 500 -44.24 36.86 -29.54
N SER A 501 -44.95 37.03 -28.41
CA SER A 501 -45.03 37.95 -27.24
C SER A 501 -45.74 37.19 -26.09
N GLY A 502 -45.95 37.62 -24.82
CA GLY A 502 -45.73 38.89 -24.11
C GLY A 502 -47.01 39.35 -23.38
N ILE A 503 -47.00 39.52 -22.04
CA ILE A 503 -48.00 40.22 -21.19
C ILE A 503 -47.45 40.40 -19.75
N LEU A 504 -48.04 41.29 -18.94
CA LEU A 504 -47.38 42.03 -17.84
C LEU A 504 -48.05 41.92 -16.44
N ASN A 505 -47.30 42.42 -15.43
CA ASN A 505 -47.72 42.92 -14.10
C ASN A 505 -48.17 41.92 -13.01
N ASP A 506 -47.97 42.17 -11.71
CA ASP A 506 -47.07 43.08 -10.95
C ASP A 506 -46.99 42.59 -9.48
N GLY A 507 -45.96 42.96 -8.70
CA GLY A 507 -45.84 42.60 -7.28
C GLY A 507 -44.43 42.72 -6.68
N VAL A 508 -44.20 43.78 -5.89
CA VAL A 508 -42.88 44.13 -5.31
C VAL A 508 -42.69 43.57 -3.89
N SER A 509 -41.41 43.38 -3.50
CA SER A 509 -40.87 43.37 -2.11
C SER A 509 -40.54 42.02 -1.45
N ASN A 510 -39.32 41.53 -1.66
CA ASN A 510 -38.19 41.81 -0.74
C ASN A 510 -36.86 41.20 -1.25
N GLY A 511 -35.73 41.75 -0.79
CA GLY A 511 -34.40 41.32 -1.21
C GLY A 511 -34.01 39.95 -0.64
N VAL A 512 -33.86 38.96 -1.51
CA VAL A 512 -33.19 37.69 -1.22
C VAL A 512 -31.87 37.69 -2.00
N VAL A 513 -30.75 37.48 -1.30
CA VAL A 513 -29.46 37.25 -1.94
C VAL A 513 -29.56 35.93 -2.71
N ASN A 514 -29.38 36.00 -4.04
CA ASN A 514 -29.43 34.82 -4.90
C ASN A 514 -28.21 33.92 -4.66
N HIS A 515 -28.30 33.01 -3.69
CA HIS A 515 -27.45 31.82 -3.71
C HIS A 515 -27.72 31.07 -5.02
N MET A 516 -26.67 30.93 -5.84
CA MET A 516 -26.73 30.19 -7.10
C MET A 516 -27.36 28.81 -6.89
N ARG A 517 -28.50 28.57 -7.55
CA ARG A 517 -29.22 27.31 -7.47
C ARG A 517 -28.40 26.25 -8.23
N PRO A 518 -27.84 25.21 -7.58
CA PRO A 518 -26.90 24.30 -8.23
C PRO A 518 -27.51 23.63 -9.48
N LYS A 519 -26.68 23.40 -10.51
CA LYS A 519 -27.10 22.64 -11.69
C LYS A 519 -27.46 21.23 -11.20
N PRO A 520 -28.54 20.59 -11.70
CA PRO A 520 -29.10 19.37 -11.08
C PRO A 520 -28.15 18.16 -11.08
N LEU A 521 -27.13 18.17 -11.96
CA LEU A 521 -26.07 17.15 -12.01
C LEU A 521 -25.11 17.22 -10.82
N ASP A 522 -24.76 18.42 -10.35
CA ASP A 522 -23.74 18.62 -9.31
C ASP A 522 -24.26 18.09 -7.96
N SER A 523 -25.54 18.36 -7.67
CA SER A 523 -26.27 17.85 -6.49
C SER A 523 -26.23 16.31 -6.37
N ALA A 524 -26.25 15.60 -7.50
CA ALA A 524 -26.16 14.14 -7.51
C ALA A 524 -24.78 13.63 -7.07
N ILE A 525 -23.69 14.34 -7.44
CA ILE A 525 -22.31 13.94 -7.12
C ILE A 525 -22.00 14.22 -5.65
N TYR A 526 -22.43 15.36 -5.09
CA TYR A 526 -22.35 15.59 -3.64
C TYR A 526 -23.17 14.56 -2.83
N SER A 527 -24.31 14.11 -3.34
CA SER A 527 -25.10 13.02 -2.74
C SER A 527 -24.35 11.68 -2.76
N GLN A 528 -23.68 11.34 -3.86
CA GLN A 528 -22.79 10.18 -3.94
C GLN A 528 -21.59 10.30 -2.97
N CYS A 529 -21.03 11.50 -2.78
CA CYS A 529 -19.98 11.75 -1.79
C CYS A 529 -20.47 11.47 -0.35
N VAL A 530 -21.65 11.98 0.03
CA VAL A 530 -22.24 11.71 1.36
C VAL A 530 -22.52 10.21 1.55
N LEU A 531 -22.98 9.51 0.51
CA LEU A 531 -23.15 8.05 0.53
C LEU A 531 -21.81 7.32 0.72
N ALA A 532 -20.76 7.70 -0.01
CA ALA A 532 -19.42 7.13 0.12
C ALA A 532 -18.83 7.33 1.52
N MET A 533 -18.97 8.54 2.11
CA MET A 533 -18.56 8.83 3.48
C MET A 533 -19.32 7.96 4.50
N CYS A 534 -20.63 7.73 4.29
CA CYS A 534 -21.44 6.83 5.11
C CYS A 534 -21.04 5.36 4.99
N THR A 535 -20.64 4.90 3.79
CA THR A 535 -20.08 3.56 3.56
C THR A 535 -18.74 3.41 4.30
N LEU A 536 -17.80 4.34 4.08
CA LEU A 536 -16.48 4.33 4.73
C LEU A 536 -16.58 4.45 6.25
N ALA A 537 -17.62 5.07 6.82
CA ALA A 537 -17.85 5.13 8.27
C ALA A 537 -18.33 3.80 8.88
N LYS A 538 -18.83 2.87 8.05
CA LYS A 538 -19.30 1.51 8.40
C LYS A 538 -18.35 0.39 7.93
N ASP A 539 -17.17 0.77 7.46
CA ASP A 539 -16.19 -0.14 6.86
C ASP A 539 -15.78 -1.28 7.81
N PRO A 540 -15.59 -2.52 7.31
CA PRO A 540 -15.20 -3.65 8.16
C PRO A 540 -13.80 -3.54 8.78
N SER A 541 -12.94 -2.65 8.26
CA SER A 541 -11.68 -2.24 8.87
C SER A 541 -11.92 -1.09 9.88
N PRO A 542 -11.64 -1.29 11.18
CA PRO A 542 -11.86 -0.25 12.20
C PRO A 542 -11.11 1.08 11.94
N ARG A 543 -9.98 1.02 11.23
CA ARG A 543 -9.20 2.21 10.84
C ARG A 543 -9.95 3.05 9.81
N ILE A 544 -10.46 2.44 8.75
CA ILE A 544 -11.22 3.13 7.69
C ILE A 544 -12.56 3.61 8.25
N ALA A 545 -13.24 2.78 9.05
CA ALA A 545 -14.45 3.16 9.78
C ALA A 545 -14.25 4.46 10.59
N THR A 546 -13.06 4.63 11.17
CA THR A 546 -12.69 5.84 11.93
C THR A 546 -12.32 7.02 11.03
N LEU A 547 -11.67 6.79 9.88
CA LEU A 547 -11.44 7.83 8.87
C LEU A 547 -12.77 8.34 8.29
N GLY A 548 -13.67 7.46 7.86
CA GLY A 548 -14.99 7.84 7.35
C GLY A 548 -15.82 8.63 8.36
N ARG A 549 -15.83 8.23 9.64
CA ARG A 549 -16.44 9.03 10.72
C ARG A 549 -15.79 10.41 10.89
N ARG A 550 -14.48 10.55 10.70
CA ARG A 550 -13.79 11.85 10.71
C ARG A 550 -14.19 12.73 9.53
N VAL A 551 -14.36 12.17 8.32
CA VAL A 551 -14.91 12.94 7.18
C VAL A 551 -16.34 13.41 7.46
N LEU A 552 -17.19 12.55 8.02
CA LEU A 552 -18.54 12.93 8.44
C LEU A 552 -18.54 14.07 9.48
N SER A 553 -17.58 14.11 10.40
CA SER A 553 -17.46 15.24 11.35
C SER A 553 -17.05 16.57 10.69
N ILE A 554 -16.26 16.55 9.61
CA ILE A 554 -15.85 17.79 8.89
C ILE A 554 -17.06 18.49 8.26
N ILE A 555 -18.03 17.72 7.73
CA ILE A 555 -19.30 18.25 7.19
C ILE A 555 -20.36 18.50 8.28
N GLY A 556 -20.07 18.22 9.56
CA GLY A 556 -20.96 18.45 10.69
C GLY A 556 -21.99 17.35 10.97
N ILE A 557 -21.76 16.11 10.52
CA ILE A 557 -22.55 14.93 10.91
C ILE A 557 -21.85 14.20 12.05
N GLU A 558 -22.26 14.45 13.29
CA GLU A 558 -21.93 13.57 14.41
C GLU A 558 -22.84 12.35 14.42
N GLN A 559 -22.29 11.16 14.12
CA GLN A 559 -23.00 9.90 14.37
C GLN A 559 -22.99 9.62 15.87
N VAL A 560 -24.17 9.64 16.51
CA VAL A 560 -24.35 9.31 17.92
C VAL A 560 -23.92 7.86 18.17
N VAL A 561 -22.74 7.68 18.76
CA VAL A 561 -22.26 6.36 19.19
C VAL A 561 -23.09 5.91 20.38
N THR A 562 -24.02 4.99 20.14
CA THR A 562 -24.76 4.27 21.17
C THR A 562 -23.81 3.34 21.94
N LYS A 563 -23.09 3.89 22.92
CA LYS A 563 -22.41 3.07 23.94
C LYS A 563 -23.44 2.15 24.57
N PRO A 564 -23.18 0.84 24.73
CA PRO A 564 -24.13 -0.07 25.36
C PRO A 564 -24.32 0.34 26.84
N VAL A 565 -25.53 0.72 27.19
CA VAL A 565 -25.91 0.98 28.58
C VAL A 565 -25.97 -0.36 29.30
N MET A 566 -25.02 -0.64 30.19
CA MET A 566 -25.12 -1.78 31.09
C MET A 566 -26.35 -1.61 31.98
N SER A 567 -27.31 -2.52 31.85
CA SER A 567 -28.51 -2.55 32.69
C SER A 567 -28.15 -3.06 34.08
N MET A 568 -27.93 -2.15 35.02
CA MET A 568 -27.66 -2.48 36.42
C MET A 568 -28.96 -2.93 37.09
N GLY A 569 -29.11 -4.24 37.33
CA GLY A 569 -30.31 -4.81 37.95
C GLY A 569 -30.42 -4.48 39.44
N ASN A 570 -31.38 -3.64 39.82
CA ASN A 570 -31.65 -3.31 41.22
C ASN A 570 -32.21 -4.52 42.00
N THR A 571 -31.50 -4.97 43.04
CA THR A 571 -32.12 -5.56 44.24
C THR A 571 -31.55 -4.90 45.49
N SER A 572 -32.41 -4.56 46.45
CA SER A 572 -32.09 -3.67 47.56
C SER A 572 -32.18 -4.36 48.93
N ARG A 573 -31.26 -4.02 49.84
CA ARG A 573 -31.41 -4.10 51.31
C ARG A 573 -30.40 -3.15 51.99
N PRO A 574 -30.79 -2.37 53.01
CA PRO A 574 -29.90 -1.38 53.66
C PRO A 574 -29.22 -1.91 54.93
N GLY A 575 -28.08 -1.33 55.34
CA GLY A 575 -27.42 -1.74 56.59
C GLY A 575 -26.02 -1.18 56.92
N ASP A 576 -25.82 0.15 56.87
CA ASP A 576 -24.86 0.90 57.73
C ASP A 576 -23.32 0.58 57.60
N PRO A 577 -22.38 1.35 58.24
CA PRO A 577 -21.72 2.37 57.42
C PRO A 577 -20.15 2.43 57.47
N THR A 578 -19.61 3.20 56.52
CA THR A 578 -18.28 3.87 56.51
C THR A 578 -17.00 3.02 56.59
N THR A 579 -16.35 2.83 55.44
CA THR A 579 -14.89 3.00 55.25
C THR A 579 -14.63 3.59 53.86
N ALA A 580 -13.56 4.39 53.71
CA ALA A 580 -13.25 5.08 52.45
C ALA A 580 -12.51 4.17 51.45
N ALA A 581 -12.78 4.34 50.15
CA ALA A 581 -12.08 3.68 49.05
C ALA A 581 -11.51 4.72 48.07
N PRO A 582 -10.34 4.47 47.45
CA PRO A 582 -9.68 5.43 46.56
C PRO A 582 -10.30 5.47 45.14
N THR A 583 -9.94 6.51 44.40
CA THR A 583 -10.35 6.75 43.00
C THR A 583 -9.99 5.60 42.06
N PRO A 584 -10.91 5.12 41.19
CA PRO A 584 -10.59 4.10 40.20
C PRO A 584 -9.71 4.67 39.08
N SER A 585 -8.59 4.00 38.78
CA SER A 585 -7.70 4.34 37.68
C SER A 585 -8.30 3.95 36.32
N LEU A 586 -8.12 4.80 35.30
CA LEU A 586 -8.63 4.58 33.94
C LEU A 586 -7.76 3.56 33.17
N ALA A 587 -7.80 2.30 33.57
CA ALA A 587 -7.16 1.18 32.88
C ALA A 587 -8.25 0.22 32.35
N GLY A 588 -8.31 0.02 31.03
CA GLY A 588 -9.35 -0.81 30.40
C GLY A 588 -9.70 -0.49 28.95
N LEU A 589 -9.09 0.54 28.34
CA LEU A 589 -9.16 0.74 26.88
C LEU A 589 -8.20 -0.25 26.19
N VAL A 590 -8.75 -1.26 25.53
CA VAL A 590 -8.00 -2.18 24.66
C VAL A 590 -7.41 -1.37 23.50
N ARG A 591 -6.11 -1.08 23.57
CA ARG A 591 -5.37 -0.40 22.50
C ARG A 591 -5.12 -1.40 21.37
N SER A 592 -5.98 -1.39 20.36
CA SER A 592 -5.72 -2.09 19.10
C SER A 592 -4.57 -1.38 18.34
N SER A 593 -3.34 -1.73 18.69
CA SER A 593 -2.12 -1.32 17.97
C SER A 593 -1.93 -2.17 16.71
N SER A 594 -2.90 -2.07 15.80
CA SER A 594 -2.77 -2.63 14.46
C SER A 594 -1.86 -1.75 13.59
N TRP A 595 -1.20 -2.35 12.60
CA TRP A 595 -0.23 -1.75 11.67
C TRP A 595 1.18 -1.42 12.19
N PHE A 596 1.61 -2.01 13.31
CA PHE A 596 3.03 -2.23 13.61
C PHE A 596 3.32 -3.72 13.94
N ASP A 597 4.58 -4.12 13.82
CA ASP A 597 5.10 -5.50 13.85
C ASP A 597 4.40 -6.46 12.85
N MET A 598 4.75 -6.33 11.57
CA MET A 598 4.95 -7.51 10.73
C MET A 598 6.44 -7.82 10.76
N ASN A 599 6.79 -9.01 11.26
CA ASN A 599 7.94 -9.78 10.80
C ASN A 599 7.41 -10.96 9.97
N GLY A 600 8.22 -11.39 9.00
CA GLY A 600 7.90 -12.39 7.98
C GLY A 600 7.79 -11.73 6.60
N GLY A 601 8.92 -11.62 5.90
CA GLY A 601 8.98 -11.15 4.52
C GLY A 601 8.14 -12.04 3.58
N HIS A 602 7.24 -11.43 2.81
CA HIS A 602 6.30 -12.17 1.96
C HIS A 602 6.56 -11.95 0.46
N LEU A 603 7.14 -12.96 -0.19
CA LEU A 603 7.30 -13.03 -1.64
C LEU A 603 5.97 -13.36 -2.36
N PRO A 604 5.82 -13.03 -3.67
CA PRO A 604 4.66 -13.38 -4.49
C PRO A 604 4.69 -14.84 -4.97
N LEU A 605 4.65 -15.80 -4.04
CA LEU A 605 4.68 -17.22 -4.39
C LEU A 605 3.30 -17.68 -4.88
N LYS A 606 3.22 -17.98 -6.19
CA LYS A 606 2.00 -18.44 -6.88
C LYS A 606 1.33 -19.57 -6.09
N PHE A 607 0.08 -19.34 -5.69
CA PHE A 607 -0.66 -20.30 -4.88
C PHE A 607 -0.68 -21.69 -5.53
N ARG A 608 -0.39 -22.73 -4.74
CA ARG A 608 -0.48 -24.13 -5.16
C ARG A 608 -0.99 -24.98 -4.03
N THR A 609 -1.99 -25.81 -4.33
CA THR A 609 -2.35 -26.99 -3.55
C THR A 609 -1.43 -28.16 -3.93
N PRO A 610 -1.13 -29.11 -3.04
CA PRO A 610 -0.34 -30.29 -3.38
C PRO A 610 -1.04 -31.11 -4.50
N PRO A 611 -0.34 -31.49 -5.58
CA PRO A 611 -0.98 -32.11 -6.74
C PRO A 611 -1.33 -33.58 -6.50
N VAL A 612 -2.55 -33.99 -6.87
CA VAL A 612 -3.02 -35.39 -6.78
C VAL A 612 -2.46 -36.27 -7.93
N SER A 613 -1.32 -35.91 -8.50
CA SER A 613 -0.60 -36.64 -9.56
C SER A 613 0.87 -36.20 -9.64
N PRO A 614 1.79 -37.07 -10.11
CA PRO A 614 3.23 -36.82 -10.03
C PRO A 614 3.68 -35.63 -10.90
N PRO A 615 4.67 -34.84 -10.43
CA PRO A 615 5.05 -33.59 -11.08
C PRO A 615 5.75 -33.81 -12.43
N ARG A 616 5.24 -33.15 -13.48
CA ARG A 616 6.03 -32.86 -14.69
C ARG A 616 6.73 -31.53 -14.48
N GLN A 617 8.05 -31.50 -14.70
CA GLN A 617 8.85 -30.28 -14.60
C GLN A 617 8.46 -29.30 -15.71
N SER A 618 8.11 -28.06 -15.34
CA SER A 618 7.94 -26.94 -16.25
C SER A 618 8.89 -25.81 -15.85
N PHE A 619 9.96 -25.65 -16.61
CA PHE A 619 10.95 -24.59 -16.42
C PHE A 619 10.42 -23.26 -16.97
N LEU A 620 10.12 -22.32 -16.08
CA LEU A 620 9.97 -20.89 -16.40
C LEU A 620 10.56 -20.05 -15.24
N PRO A 621 11.71 -19.37 -15.45
CA PRO A 621 12.28 -18.46 -14.45
C PRO A 621 11.63 -17.07 -14.51
N GLY A 622 11.72 -16.33 -13.40
CA GLY A 622 11.49 -14.88 -13.37
C GLY A 622 10.08 -14.44 -12.96
N MET A 623 9.97 -13.95 -11.72
CA MET A 623 9.20 -12.76 -11.33
C MET A 623 9.45 -12.52 -9.84
N ARG A 624 10.22 -11.48 -9.50
CA ARG A 624 10.23 -10.89 -8.16
C ARG A 624 9.11 -9.84 -8.12
N ARG A 625 8.39 -9.74 -7.00
CA ARG A 625 7.67 -8.51 -6.62
C ARG A 625 8.26 -8.02 -5.31
N VAL A 626 8.11 -6.73 -5.05
CA VAL A 626 8.43 -6.11 -3.76
C VAL A 626 7.69 -6.86 -2.65
N CYS A 627 8.41 -7.21 -1.57
CA CYS A 627 7.80 -7.82 -0.39
C CYS A 627 7.16 -6.73 0.49
N SER A 628 6.04 -7.05 1.14
CA SER A 628 5.38 -6.11 2.06
C SER A 628 6.32 -5.70 3.20
N LEU A 629 6.31 -4.41 3.55
CA LEU A 629 7.38 -3.78 4.31
C LEU A 629 7.10 -3.77 5.82
N GLU A 630 7.75 -4.73 6.50
CA GLU A 630 7.94 -4.83 7.96
C GLU A 630 8.29 -3.51 8.68
N PHE A 631 8.09 -3.48 10.00
CA PHE A 631 8.39 -2.31 10.84
C PHE A 631 9.23 -2.74 12.06
N ARG A 632 10.39 -2.10 12.31
CA ARG A 632 11.12 -2.24 13.59
C ARG A 632 10.68 -1.13 14.56
N PRO A 633 10.15 -1.44 15.75
CA PRO A 633 9.80 -0.44 16.74
C PRO A 633 11.02 0.00 17.56
N HIS A 634 11.77 0.99 17.06
CA HIS A 634 12.72 1.75 17.89
C HIS A 634 12.05 2.99 18.49
N LEU A 635 12.42 3.33 19.73
CA LEU A 635 11.70 4.26 20.60
C LEU A 635 11.85 5.74 20.17
N ILE A 636 10.87 6.27 19.43
CA ILE A 636 10.64 7.72 19.36
C ILE A 636 9.61 8.09 20.44
N ASN A 637 10.11 8.30 21.67
CA ASN A 637 9.31 8.75 22.81
C ASN A 637 10.18 9.50 23.83
N SER A 638 10.81 10.60 23.37
CA SER A 638 11.56 11.54 24.20
C SER A 638 11.31 12.98 23.72
N PRO A 639 10.39 13.73 24.34
CA PRO A 639 10.14 15.13 24.00
C PRO A 639 11.15 16.05 24.70
N ASP A 640 12.41 16.01 24.29
CA ASP A 640 13.44 16.98 24.70
C ASP A 640 14.61 17.01 23.71
N SER A 641 15.21 18.20 23.52
CA SER A 641 16.22 18.55 22.47
C SER A 641 15.67 18.65 21.03
N GLY A 642 15.73 19.79 20.35
CA GLY A 642 16.10 21.13 20.82
C GLY A 642 16.12 22.20 19.72
N LEU A 643 15.37 23.29 19.95
CA LEU A 643 15.48 24.61 19.30
C LEU A 643 15.23 24.74 17.77
N ALA A 644 13.96 24.88 17.39
CA ALA A 644 13.54 25.66 16.23
C ALA A 644 12.11 26.21 16.41
N ASP A 645 11.87 27.03 17.45
CA ASP A 645 10.57 27.68 17.66
C ASP A 645 10.24 28.69 16.55
N PRO A 646 9.07 28.59 15.89
CA PRO A 646 8.51 29.70 15.14
C PRO A 646 8.07 30.79 16.13
N LEU A 647 8.68 31.98 16.04
CA LEU A 647 8.44 33.06 16.99
C LEU A 647 6.95 33.44 17.09
N LEU A 648 6.46 33.54 18.33
CA LEU A 648 5.06 33.80 18.66
C LEU A 648 4.57 35.16 18.12
N GLY A 649 3.73 35.12 17.09
CA GLY A 649 2.77 36.19 16.82
C GLY A 649 1.57 36.03 17.77
N SER A 650 1.26 37.06 18.56
CA SER A 650 0.14 37.03 19.51
C SER A 650 -1.21 37.12 18.79
N GLY A 651 -1.92 35.99 18.67
CA GLY A 651 -3.28 35.88 18.16
C GLY A 651 -4.17 35.05 19.09
N ASP A 652 -5.49 35.15 18.91
CA ASP A 652 -6.49 34.60 19.84
C ASP A 652 -6.42 33.06 20.02
N PRO A 653 -6.68 32.54 21.25
CA PRO A 653 -6.69 31.10 21.55
C PRO A 653 -7.90 30.35 20.96
N SER A 654 -8.75 31.01 20.16
CA SER A 654 -9.87 30.40 19.45
C SER A 654 -9.46 29.72 18.13
N ALA A 655 -8.27 30.01 17.60
CA ALA A 655 -7.82 29.60 16.28
C ALA A 655 -6.87 28.40 16.29
N VAL A 656 -7.24 27.29 16.94
CA VAL A 656 -6.64 25.99 16.63
C VAL A 656 -7.04 25.64 15.19
N SER A 657 -6.10 25.81 14.25
CA SER A 657 -6.38 25.84 12.80
C SER A 657 -7.29 24.68 12.36
N GLU A 658 -8.42 24.99 11.70
CA GLU A 658 -9.38 23.97 11.23
C GLU A 658 -8.72 22.90 10.34
N ARG A 659 -7.61 23.24 9.66
CA ARG A 659 -6.80 22.31 8.85
C ARG A 659 -6.30 21.09 9.63
N SER A 660 -6.14 21.22 10.96
CA SER A 660 -5.80 20.09 11.86
C SER A 660 -6.88 19.01 11.93
N LEU A 661 -8.13 19.31 11.52
CA LEU A 661 -9.22 18.36 11.43
C LEU A 661 -9.09 17.40 10.25
N LEU A 662 -8.29 17.72 9.23
CA LEU A 662 -8.02 16.80 8.11
C LEU A 662 -7.20 15.57 8.55
N PRO A 663 -7.57 14.35 8.14
CA PRO A 663 -6.71 13.18 8.31
C PRO A 663 -5.49 13.27 7.37
N PRO A 664 -4.27 12.98 7.84
CA PRO A 664 -3.10 12.92 6.96
C PRO A 664 -3.11 11.65 6.09
N SER A 665 -2.54 11.77 4.89
CA SER A 665 -2.19 10.63 4.04
C SER A 665 -1.14 9.74 4.71
N THR A 666 -1.13 8.46 4.34
CA THR A 666 -0.22 7.43 4.87
C THR A 666 0.65 6.76 3.82
N ILE A 667 0.18 6.65 2.57
CA ILE A 667 0.85 5.92 1.48
C ILE A 667 2.28 6.40 1.22
N TYR A 668 2.54 7.72 1.26
CA TYR A 668 3.87 8.29 1.04
C TYR A 668 4.88 7.80 2.10
N ASN A 669 4.60 8.05 3.39
CA ASN A 669 5.50 7.72 4.49
C ASN A 669 5.73 6.20 4.63
N TRP A 670 4.69 5.39 4.36
CA TRP A 670 4.82 3.93 4.31
C TRP A 670 5.72 3.49 3.15
N SER A 671 5.53 4.07 1.96
CA SER A 671 6.36 3.76 0.78
C SER A 671 7.83 4.12 0.98
N CYS A 672 8.15 5.24 1.65
CA CYS A 672 9.52 5.63 2.01
C CYS A 672 10.27 4.51 2.78
N GLY A 673 9.54 3.70 3.56
CA GLY A 673 10.05 2.52 4.27
C GLY A 673 10.58 1.38 3.39
N HIS A 674 10.46 1.51 2.05
CA HIS A 674 11.11 0.62 1.10
C HIS A 674 12.63 0.86 1.06
N PHE A 675 13.05 2.11 0.95
CA PHE A 675 14.45 2.45 0.66
C PHE A 675 15.35 2.48 1.90
N SER A 676 14.78 2.65 3.09
CA SER A 676 15.49 2.59 4.38
C SER A 676 15.92 1.18 4.80
N LYS A 677 15.54 0.15 4.03
CA LYS A 677 15.90 -1.26 4.24
C LYS A 677 16.94 -1.76 3.23
N PRO A 678 17.61 -2.90 3.50
CA PRO A 678 18.46 -3.55 2.51
C PRO A 678 17.71 -3.91 1.23
N LEU A 679 18.38 -3.75 0.09
CA LEU A 679 17.90 -4.03 -1.26
C LEU A 679 18.85 -4.98 -2.02
N LEU A 680 20.10 -5.11 -1.57
CA LEU A 680 21.14 -5.90 -2.21
C LEU A 680 21.30 -7.31 -1.60
N THR A 681 20.84 -7.50 -0.36
CA THR A 681 20.82 -8.80 0.32
C THR A 681 19.50 -9.52 0.09
N ALA A 682 19.54 -10.85 0.01
CA ALA A 682 18.35 -11.68 0.13
C ALA A 682 17.90 -11.73 1.60
N ALA A 683 16.60 -11.90 1.86
CA ALA A 683 16.10 -12.08 3.22
C ALA A 683 16.37 -13.51 3.71
N ASP A 684 17.16 -13.66 4.77
CA ASP A 684 17.55 -14.97 5.33
C ASP A 684 16.34 -15.85 5.70
N ASP A 685 15.24 -15.23 6.14
CA ASP A 685 13.93 -15.86 6.41
C ASP A 685 13.41 -16.77 5.27
N THR A 686 13.85 -16.53 4.03
CA THR A 686 13.40 -17.26 2.84
C THR A 686 13.64 -18.77 2.96
N GLU A 687 14.75 -19.21 3.57
CA GLU A 687 15.07 -20.64 3.67
C GLU A 687 14.19 -21.36 4.70
N GLU A 688 13.91 -20.74 5.86
CA GLU A 688 13.05 -21.33 6.89
C GLU A 688 11.60 -21.47 6.41
N ILE A 689 11.10 -20.46 5.68
CA ILE A 689 9.75 -20.47 5.10
C ILE A 689 9.60 -21.62 4.09
N LEU A 690 10.60 -21.81 3.21
CA LEU A 690 10.60 -22.90 2.23
C LEU A 690 10.69 -24.29 2.89
N ALA A 691 11.52 -24.45 3.92
CA ALA A 691 11.65 -25.72 4.64
C ALA A 691 10.33 -26.13 5.35
N ARG A 692 9.70 -25.19 6.07
CA ARG A 692 8.39 -25.37 6.72
C ARG A 692 7.30 -25.78 5.71
N ARG A 693 7.34 -25.19 4.52
CA ARG A 693 6.40 -25.48 3.44
C ARG A 693 6.59 -26.89 2.87
N GLU A 694 7.83 -27.32 2.61
CA GLU A 694 8.13 -28.65 2.08
C GLU A 694 7.68 -29.76 3.07
N GLU A 695 7.89 -29.56 4.37
CA GLU A 695 7.40 -30.45 5.42
C GLU A 695 5.87 -30.64 5.34
N ARG A 696 5.11 -29.55 5.20
CA ARG A 696 3.64 -29.60 5.11
C ARG A 696 3.14 -30.15 3.78
N GLU A 697 3.76 -29.81 2.65
CA GLU A 697 3.42 -30.40 1.34
C GLU A 697 3.63 -31.93 1.37
N LYS A 698 4.72 -32.40 1.97
CA LYS A 698 4.98 -33.84 2.19
C LYS A 698 3.93 -34.47 3.11
N PHE A 699 3.64 -33.87 4.27
CA PHE A 699 2.63 -34.38 5.20
C PHE A 699 1.25 -34.50 4.53
N ALA A 700 0.84 -33.49 3.76
CA ALA A 700 -0.42 -33.50 3.03
C ALA A 700 -0.48 -34.63 1.99
N LEU A 701 0.55 -34.77 1.15
CA LEU A 701 0.62 -35.84 0.14
C LEU A 701 0.55 -37.23 0.75
N GLU A 702 1.26 -37.48 1.86
CA GLU A 702 1.20 -38.75 2.58
C GLU A 702 -0.21 -39.04 3.14
N HIS A 703 -0.88 -38.04 3.72
CA HIS A 703 -2.20 -38.23 4.33
C HIS A 703 -3.33 -38.32 3.31
N ILE A 704 -3.27 -37.58 2.20
CA ILE A 704 -4.17 -37.77 1.04
C ILE A 704 -4.08 -39.22 0.55
N ALA A 705 -2.87 -39.75 0.38
CA ALA A 705 -2.66 -41.14 -0.05
C ALA A 705 -3.12 -42.18 0.98
N LYS A 706 -3.10 -41.88 2.29
CA LYS A 706 -3.69 -42.72 3.34
C LYS A 706 -5.22 -42.71 3.22
N CYS A 707 -5.84 -41.53 3.20
CA CYS A 707 -7.30 -41.37 3.13
C CYS A 707 -7.93 -42.02 1.87
N GLN A 708 -7.26 -41.95 0.72
CA GLN A 708 -7.71 -42.61 -0.52
C GLN A 708 -7.66 -44.15 -0.46
N ARG A 709 -6.86 -44.73 0.43
CA ARG A 709 -6.64 -46.18 0.54
C ARG A 709 -7.35 -46.81 1.73
N SER A 710 -7.70 -46.02 2.74
CA SER A 710 -8.40 -46.47 3.94
C SER A 710 -9.90 -46.63 3.68
N SER A 711 -10.44 -47.82 3.91
CA SER A 711 -11.89 -48.00 4.10
C SER A 711 -12.30 -47.41 5.46
N VAL A 712 -13.05 -46.30 5.44
CA VAL A 712 -13.51 -45.62 6.65
C VAL A 712 -14.47 -46.53 7.42
N SER A 713 -14.07 -46.92 8.63
CA SER A 713 -14.91 -47.69 9.56
C SER A 713 -15.92 -46.78 10.28
N LYS A 714 -16.89 -47.38 10.97
CA LYS A 714 -17.94 -46.61 11.67
C LYS A 714 -17.36 -45.82 12.86
N LEU A 715 -17.34 -44.50 12.73
CA LEU A 715 -16.96 -43.55 13.78
C LEU A 715 -18.11 -43.43 14.80
N ASN A 716 -18.03 -44.19 15.89
CA ASN A 716 -19.09 -44.26 16.92
C ASN A 716 -18.77 -43.47 18.21
N ASN A 717 -17.49 -43.29 18.55
CA ASN A 717 -17.07 -42.64 19.79
C ASN A 717 -16.48 -41.26 19.48
N PRO A 718 -16.93 -40.18 20.14
CA PRO A 718 -16.29 -38.88 20.02
C PRO A 718 -14.91 -38.90 20.71
N ILE A 719 -13.92 -38.24 20.10
CA ILE A 719 -12.59 -38.05 20.72
C ILE A 719 -12.72 -37.09 21.93
N ALA A 720 -13.58 -36.08 21.81
CA ALA A 720 -13.85 -35.11 22.86
C ALA A 720 -15.26 -34.49 22.70
N CYS A 721 -15.74 -33.79 23.74
CA CYS A 721 -17.00 -33.06 23.72
C CYS A 721 -16.81 -31.67 24.36
N TRP A 722 -16.49 -30.67 23.54
CA TRP A 722 -16.13 -29.33 23.98
C TRP A 722 -17.39 -28.45 24.22
N ASP A 723 -17.57 -28.00 25.47
CA ASP A 723 -18.53 -26.94 25.82
C ASP A 723 -17.99 -25.58 25.35
N THR A 724 -18.49 -25.11 24.20
CA THR A 724 -18.11 -23.81 23.64
C THR A 724 -18.66 -22.61 24.44
N ARG A 725 -19.61 -22.80 25.35
CA ARG A 725 -20.33 -21.74 26.09
C ARG A 725 -20.88 -20.62 25.20
N PHE A 726 -21.31 -20.97 24.00
CA PHE A 726 -22.05 -20.05 23.13
C PHE A 726 -23.54 -20.11 23.47
N GLU A 727 -24.12 -18.99 23.89
CA GLU A 727 -25.49 -18.89 24.42
C GLU A 727 -26.56 -19.46 23.49
N LYS A 728 -26.40 -19.25 22.17
CA LYS A 728 -27.29 -19.81 21.12
C LYS A 728 -26.65 -20.97 20.34
N GLY A 729 -25.59 -21.58 20.88
CA GLY A 729 -24.82 -22.67 20.30
C GLY A 729 -23.92 -22.26 19.11
N THR A 730 -22.93 -23.10 18.82
CA THR A 730 -22.04 -22.98 17.65
C THR A 730 -22.84 -22.86 16.34
N LYS A 731 -22.33 -22.09 15.37
CA LYS A 731 -22.94 -21.92 14.03
C LYS A 731 -22.06 -22.47 12.92
N THR A 732 -20.74 -22.37 13.07
CA THR A 732 -19.78 -22.95 12.13
C THR A 732 -18.48 -23.32 12.87
N ALA A 733 -17.74 -24.28 12.34
CA ALA A 733 -16.48 -24.77 12.87
C ALA A 733 -15.56 -25.25 11.75
N LEU A 734 -14.25 -25.23 12.02
CA LEU A 734 -13.17 -25.48 11.07
C LEU A 734 -12.02 -26.22 11.78
N LEU A 735 -11.47 -27.25 11.13
CA LEU A 735 -10.30 -28.00 11.60
C LEU A 735 -9.03 -27.49 10.92
N GLN A 736 -7.92 -27.44 11.65
CA GLN A 736 -6.61 -27.09 11.11
C GLN A 736 -5.94 -28.36 10.52
N PRO A 737 -5.40 -28.34 9.28
CA PRO A 737 -4.89 -29.55 8.60
C PRO A 737 -3.53 -30.09 9.08
N PHE A 738 -2.77 -29.30 9.85
CA PHE A 738 -1.39 -29.59 10.27
C PHE A 738 -1.15 -29.45 11.80
N SER A 739 -2.17 -29.11 12.59
CA SER A 739 -2.10 -28.98 14.05
C SER A 739 -3.44 -29.38 14.69
N PRO A 740 -3.46 -29.80 15.98
CA PRO A 740 -4.66 -30.34 16.63
C PRO A 740 -5.68 -29.28 17.06
N ILE A 741 -6.02 -28.34 16.17
CA ILE A 741 -6.79 -27.13 16.47
C ILE A 741 -8.17 -27.18 15.80
N VAL A 742 -9.21 -26.87 16.59
CA VAL A 742 -10.54 -26.49 16.13
C VAL A 742 -10.74 -24.99 16.32
N VAL A 743 -11.21 -24.32 15.27
CA VAL A 743 -11.79 -22.97 15.34
C VAL A 743 -13.31 -23.10 15.27
N ALA A 744 -14.03 -22.45 16.19
CA ALA A 744 -15.50 -22.42 16.20
C ALA A 744 -16.03 -21.00 16.40
N ALA A 745 -17.17 -20.70 15.77
CA ALA A 745 -17.81 -19.40 15.87
C ALA A 745 -19.33 -19.49 16.17
N ASP A 746 -19.84 -18.48 16.87
CA ASP A 746 -21.26 -18.29 17.13
C ASP A 746 -21.91 -17.25 16.19
N GLU A 747 -23.21 -17.07 16.35
CA GLU A 747 -24.02 -16.06 15.65
C GLU A 747 -23.60 -14.60 15.93
N ASN A 748 -22.94 -14.32 17.06
CA ASN A 748 -22.44 -12.98 17.39
C ASN A 748 -21.03 -12.72 16.83
N GLU A 749 -20.50 -13.68 16.04
CA GLU A 749 -19.15 -13.69 15.50
C GLU A 749 -18.07 -13.66 16.59
N ARG A 750 -18.34 -14.30 17.74
CA ARG A 750 -17.31 -14.63 18.73
C ARG A 750 -16.60 -15.90 18.27
N ILE A 751 -15.29 -15.83 18.12
CA ILE A 751 -14.43 -16.89 17.61
C ILE A 751 -13.67 -17.50 18.78
N LYS A 752 -13.63 -18.84 18.86
CA LYS A 752 -12.90 -19.59 19.88
C LYS A 752 -12.01 -20.64 19.22
N ILE A 753 -10.79 -20.75 19.73
CA ILE A 753 -9.74 -21.63 19.21
C ILE A 753 -9.37 -22.59 20.34
N TRP A 754 -9.55 -23.89 20.12
CA TRP A 754 -9.40 -24.94 21.12
C TRP A 754 -8.57 -26.11 20.57
N ASN A 755 -7.62 -26.59 21.37
CA ASN A 755 -6.77 -27.73 21.06
C ASN A 755 -7.44 -29.03 21.52
N TYR A 756 -7.70 -29.94 20.59
CA TYR A 756 -8.44 -31.18 20.87
C TYR A 756 -7.58 -32.32 21.41
N GLU A 757 -6.25 -32.19 21.40
CA GLU A 757 -5.33 -33.16 22.02
C GLU A 757 -4.96 -32.78 23.47
N GLU A 758 -4.95 -31.48 23.79
CA GLU A 758 -4.64 -30.96 25.13
C GLU A 758 -5.88 -30.62 25.99
N ASP A 759 -7.07 -30.50 25.38
CA ASP A 759 -8.28 -29.90 25.98
C ASP A 759 -8.06 -28.44 26.46
N THR A 760 -7.25 -27.67 25.73
CA THR A 760 -6.89 -26.28 26.07
C THR A 760 -7.58 -25.27 25.16
N LEU A 761 -8.19 -24.23 25.73
CA LEU A 761 -8.63 -23.06 24.98
C LEU A 761 -7.43 -22.16 24.70
N LEU A 762 -6.95 -22.13 23.45
CA LEU A 762 -5.79 -21.36 23.04
C LEU A 762 -6.11 -19.86 22.96
N ASN A 763 -7.23 -19.49 22.34
CA ASN A 763 -7.63 -18.09 22.17
C ASN A 763 -9.16 -17.93 22.03
N SER A 764 -9.68 -16.71 22.28
CA SER A 764 -11.09 -16.35 22.18
C SER A 764 -11.24 -14.84 21.95
N PHE A 765 -11.85 -14.42 20.84
CA PHE A 765 -12.02 -13.00 20.50
C PHE A 765 -13.28 -12.72 19.66
N ASP A 766 -13.74 -11.46 19.64
CA ASP A 766 -14.86 -11.01 18.82
C ASP A 766 -14.37 -10.52 17.44
N ASN A 767 -15.05 -10.91 16.35
CA ASN A 767 -14.66 -10.53 14.98
C ASN A 767 -14.80 -9.01 14.69
N HIS A 768 -15.64 -8.29 15.45
CA HIS A 768 -15.85 -6.84 15.38
C HIS A 768 -16.83 -6.33 16.46
N ASP A 769 -16.85 -5.01 16.67
CA ASP A 769 -17.76 -4.32 17.62
C ASP A 769 -19.11 -3.88 17.04
N PHE A 770 -19.30 -3.89 15.71
CA PHE A 770 -20.58 -3.47 15.10
C PHE A 770 -21.78 -4.29 15.59
N PRO A 771 -22.98 -3.68 15.77
CA PRO A 771 -24.15 -4.34 16.33
C PRO A 771 -24.85 -5.32 15.37
N ASP A 772 -24.69 -5.14 14.06
CA ASP A 772 -25.24 -6.05 13.04
C ASP A 772 -24.33 -7.29 12.93
N LYS A 773 -24.77 -8.40 13.54
CA LYS A 773 -24.02 -9.66 13.66
C LYS A 773 -24.58 -10.78 12.80
N GLY A 774 -23.70 -11.64 12.30
CA GLY A 774 -24.04 -13.00 11.86
C GLY A 774 -22.88 -13.68 11.15
N ILE A 775 -22.40 -14.83 11.65
CA ILE A 775 -21.36 -15.60 10.94
C ILE A 775 -21.94 -16.32 9.71
N SER A 776 -21.19 -16.33 8.60
CA SER A 776 -21.50 -17.09 7.38
C SER A 776 -20.50 -18.24 7.15
N LYS A 777 -19.20 -17.93 7.07
CA LYS A 777 -18.16 -18.89 6.67
C LYS A 777 -16.87 -18.67 7.47
N LEU A 778 -16.18 -19.76 7.78
CA LEU A 778 -14.77 -19.78 8.19
C LEU A 778 -13.98 -20.54 7.12
N CYS A 779 -12.82 -20.00 6.72
CA CYS A 779 -11.87 -20.67 5.82
C CYS A 779 -10.44 -20.44 6.31
N LEU A 780 -9.51 -21.34 5.98
CA LEU A 780 -8.08 -21.05 6.08
C LEU A 780 -7.56 -20.52 4.74
N VAL A 781 -6.60 -19.61 4.81
CA VAL A 781 -5.81 -19.11 3.68
C VAL A 781 -4.34 -19.43 3.97
N ASN A 782 -3.59 -19.86 2.96
CA ASN A 782 -2.15 -20.20 3.06
C ASN A 782 -1.83 -21.32 4.07
N GLU A 783 -2.61 -22.41 4.05
CA GLU A 783 -2.47 -23.58 4.95
C GLU A 783 -1.05 -24.18 4.97
N LEU A 784 -0.35 -24.19 3.83
CA LEU A 784 1.01 -24.73 3.68
C LEU A 784 2.10 -23.83 4.28
N ASP A 785 1.82 -22.55 4.51
CA ASP A 785 2.81 -21.54 4.88
C ASP A 785 2.48 -21.01 6.30
N VAL A 786 2.16 -19.72 6.48
CA VAL A 786 1.54 -19.21 7.72
C VAL A 786 0.04 -19.09 7.50
N SER A 787 -0.76 -19.98 8.11
CA SER A 787 -2.21 -20.00 7.91
C SER A 787 -2.86 -18.74 8.47
N LEU A 788 -3.75 -18.12 7.69
CA LEU A 788 -4.60 -17.01 8.11
C LEU A 788 -6.06 -17.49 8.21
N LEU A 789 -6.80 -16.98 9.18
CA LEU A 789 -8.22 -17.29 9.38
C LEU A 789 -9.09 -16.26 8.66
N LEU A 790 -9.77 -16.68 7.60
CA LEU A 790 -10.79 -15.88 6.91
C LEU A 790 -12.15 -16.08 7.59
N VAL A 791 -12.79 -14.96 7.93
CA VAL A 791 -14.08 -14.88 8.61
C VAL A 791 -15.03 -14.05 7.76
N ALA A 792 -16.08 -14.68 7.22
CA ALA A 792 -17.12 -13.99 6.47
C ALA A 792 -18.37 -13.75 7.33
N SER A 793 -18.75 -12.49 7.50
CA SER A 793 -20.01 -12.06 8.10
C SER A 793 -21.15 -12.18 7.06
N CYS A 794 -22.38 -12.43 7.50
CA CYS A 794 -23.56 -12.57 6.65
C CYS A 794 -23.89 -11.31 5.86
N ASN A 795 -23.54 -10.13 6.39
CA ASN A 795 -23.67 -8.84 5.71
C ASN A 795 -22.66 -8.64 4.55
N GLY A 796 -21.86 -9.66 4.21
CA GLY A 796 -20.90 -9.65 3.11
C GLY A 796 -19.53 -9.08 3.46
N ASN A 797 -19.32 -8.60 4.70
CA ASN A 797 -18.01 -8.21 5.19
C ASN A 797 -17.10 -9.43 5.38
N ILE A 798 -15.84 -9.31 4.98
CA ILE A 798 -14.83 -10.34 5.10
C ILE A 798 -13.65 -9.77 5.89
N ARG A 799 -13.12 -10.57 6.82
CA ARG A 799 -11.99 -10.23 7.69
C ARG A 799 -10.98 -11.37 7.70
N ILE A 800 -9.69 -11.07 7.53
CA ILE A 800 -8.62 -12.07 7.53
C ILE A 800 -7.68 -11.82 8.71
N TRP A 801 -7.48 -12.83 9.55
CA TRP A 801 -6.74 -12.74 10.81
C TRP A 801 -5.44 -13.56 10.79
N LYS A 802 -4.32 -12.95 11.20
CA LYS A 802 -3.04 -13.61 11.51
C LYS A 802 -2.94 -13.84 13.02
N ASP A 803 -2.14 -14.84 13.42
CA ASP A 803 -1.85 -15.16 14.83
C ASP A 803 -3.12 -15.43 15.66
N TYR A 804 -4.16 -15.99 15.01
CA TYR A 804 -5.50 -16.21 15.59
C TYR A 804 -5.50 -17.28 16.70
N ASP A 805 -4.52 -18.18 16.67
CA ASP A 805 -4.21 -19.21 17.66
C ASP A 805 -3.53 -18.63 18.91
N GLN A 806 -2.81 -17.51 18.79
CA GLN A 806 -2.06 -16.91 19.88
C GLN A 806 -2.92 -15.91 20.67
N LYS A 807 -3.14 -16.22 21.96
CA LYS A 807 -3.92 -15.40 22.87
C LYS A 807 -3.45 -13.94 22.91
N ASP A 808 -4.40 -13.01 22.80
CA ASP A 808 -4.22 -11.56 22.91
C ASP A 808 -3.21 -10.97 21.88
N LYS A 809 -2.88 -11.73 20.83
CA LYS A 809 -1.94 -11.36 19.75
C LYS A 809 -2.56 -11.30 18.35
N GLN A 810 -3.78 -11.79 18.17
CA GLN A 810 -4.45 -11.86 16.88
C GLN A 810 -4.50 -10.50 16.16
N LYS A 811 -4.07 -10.45 14.89
CA LYS A 811 -4.03 -9.23 14.07
C LYS A 811 -4.94 -9.33 12.86
N LEU A 812 -5.80 -8.33 12.68
CA LEU A 812 -6.58 -8.15 11.45
C LEU A 812 -5.64 -7.69 10.32
N VAL A 813 -5.48 -8.52 9.30
CA VAL A 813 -4.57 -8.30 8.15
C VAL A 813 -5.24 -7.39 7.11
N THR A 814 -6.38 -7.82 6.58
CA THR A 814 -7.21 -7.08 5.63
C THR A 814 -8.70 -7.30 5.92
N ALA A 815 -9.53 -6.35 5.50
CA ALA A 815 -10.98 -6.38 5.70
C ALA A 815 -11.71 -5.53 4.64
N PHE A 816 -12.70 -6.11 3.96
CA PHE A 816 -13.45 -5.48 2.86
C PHE A 816 -14.89 -6.02 2.76
N SER A 817 -15.75 -5.31 2.02
CA SER A 817 -17.13 -5.76 1.74
C SER A 817 -17.19 -6.47 0.39
N SER A 818 -17.41 -7.78 0.41
CA SER A 818 -17.40 -8.62 -0.79
C SER A 818 -18.62 -8.44 -1.71
N ILE A 819 -19.68 -7.82 -1.19
CA ILE A 819 -20.89 -7.42 -1.92
C ILE A 819 -21.13 -5.93 -1.70
N GLN A 820 -21.66 -5.26 -2.73
CA GLN A 820 -21.88 -3.81 -2.76
C GLN A 820 -23.37 -3.50 -2.96
N GLY A 821 -23.81 -2.31 -2.56
CA GLY A 821 -25.13 -1.77 -2.96
C GLY A 821 -26.37 -2.31 -2.23
N HIS A 822 -26.22 -2.98 -1.08
CA HIS A 822 -27.38 -3.38 -0.25
C HIS A 822 -28.26 -2.16 0.12
N LYS A 823 -29.57 -2.27 -0.12
CA LYS A 823 -30.54 -1.20 0.20
C LYS A 823 -30.56 -0.94 1.72
N PRO A 824 -30.44 0.31 2.18
CA PRO A 824 -30.54 0.64 3.60
C PRO A 824 -31.84 0.11 4.22
N GLY A 825 -31.72 -0.67 5.29
CA GLY A 825 -32.85 -1.25 6.02
C GLY A 825 -33.11 -2.74 5.79
N VAL A 826 -32.50 -3.38 4.78
CA VAL A 826 -32.52 -4.85 4.66
C VAL A 826 -31.61 -5.44 5.74
N ARG A 827 -32.21 -6.12 6.73
CA ARG A 827 -31.46 -6.82 7.79
C ARG A 827 -31.00 -8.18 7.29
N CYS A 828 -29.72 -8.49 7.48
CA CYS A 828 -29.12 -9.80 7.19
C CYS A 828 -29.43 -10.32 5.78
N SER A 829 -28.73 -9.75 4.77
CA SER A 829 -28.46 -10.51 3.54
C SER A 829 -27.88 -11.87 3.92
N ASN A 830 -28.31 -12.95 3.26
CA ASN A 830 -27.76 -14.28 3.50
C ASN A 830 -26.54 -14.52 2.59
N VAL A 831 -25.46 -13.74 2.78
CA VAL A 831 -24.26 -13.87 1.94
C VAL A 831 -23.53 -15.18 2.24
N VAL A 832 -23.28 -15.96 1.19
CA VAL A 832 -22.43 -17.16 1.17
C VAL A 832 -21.11 -16.86 0.47
N VAL A 833 -20.02 -17.39 1.04
CA VAL A 833 -18.64 -17.16 0.57
C VAL A 833 -17.92 -18.50 0.43
N ASP A 834 -17.02 -18.63 -0.55
CA ASP A 834 -16.04 -19.72 -0.59
C ASP A 834 -14.67 -19.30 -1.15
N TRP A 835 -13.61 -19.94 -0.67
CA TRP A 835 -12.21 -19.63 -0.97
C TRP A 835 -11.58 -20.71 -1.86
N GLN A 836 -10.82 -20.31 -2.88
CA GLN A 836 -10.10 -21.22 -3.78
C GLN A 836 -8.60 -20.93 -3.74
N GLN A 837 -7.88 -21.63 -2.86
CA GLN A 837 -6.44 -21.42 -2.66
C GLN A 837 -5.67 -21.49 -3.98
N GLN A 838 -5.93 -22.48 -4.85
CA GLN A 838 -5.18 -22.71 -6.09
C GLN A 838 -5.30 -21.58 -7.15
N SER A 839 -6.22 -20.62 -7.01
CA SER A 839 -6.37 -19.49 -7.94
C SER A 839 -6.13 -18.12 -7.29
N GLY A 840 -6.09 -18.04 -5.96
CA GLY A 840 -6.15 -16.77 -5.23
C GLY A 840 -7.55 -16.14 -5.22
N TYR A 841 -8.58 -16.88 -5.65
CA TYR A 841 -9.93 -16.35 -5.85
C TYR A 841 -10.86 -16.62 -4.67
N LEU A 842 -11.63 -15.59 -4.31
CA LEU A 842 -12.69 -15.62 -3.31
C LEU A 842 -14.03 -15.29 -3.98
N TYR A 843 -15.00 -16.18 -3.79
CA TYR A 843 -16.33 -16.07 -4.39
C TYR A 843 -17.36 -15.67 -3.34
N ALA A 844 -18.23 -14.70 -3.64
CA ALA A 844 -19.28 -14.24 -2.73
C ALA A 844 -20.61 -14.00 -3.47
N SER A 845 -21.72 -14.48 -2.92
CA SER A 845 -23.08 -14.21 -3.45
C SER A 845 -24.14 -14.43 -2.36
N GLY A 846 -25.43 -14.37 -2.71
CA GLY A 846 -26.53 -14.57 -1.76
C GLY A 846 -27.85 -14.09 -2.36
N GLU A 847 -28.38 -12.99 -1.83
CA GLU A 847 -29.59 -12.30 -2.32
C GLU A 847 -29.33 -11.36 -3.51
N VAL A 848 -28.19 -11.48 -4.17
CA VAL A 848 -27.81 -10.73 -5.36
C VAL A 848 -27.81 -11.66 -6.58
N SER A 849 -28.29 -11.18 -7.73
CA SER A 849 -28.42 -11.95 -8.97
C SER A 849 -27.08 -12.27 -9.67
N SER A 850 -25.94 -12.01 -9.02
CA SER A 850 -24.60 -12.30 -9.50
C SER A 850 -23.70 -12.89 -8.42
N ILE A 851 -22.71 -13.66 -8.83
CA ILE A 851 -21.61 -14.13 -7.98
C ILE A 851 -20.43 -13.16 -8.19
N MET A 852 -20.06 -12.49 -7.10
CA MET A 852 -18.93 -11.57 -7.05
C MET A 852 -17.64 -12.38 -6.94
N LEU A 853 -16.65 -12.03 -7.77
CA LEU A 853 -15.36 -12.70 -7.84
C LEU A 853 -14.27 -11.71 -7.43
N TRP A 854 -13.54 -12.04 -6.38
CA TRP A 854 -12.44 -11.25 -5.83
C TRP A 854 -11.12 -11.98 -6.03
N ASP A 855 -10.14 -11.26 -6.57
CA ASP A 855 -8.75 -11.65 -6.66
C ASP A 855 -8.02 -11.09 -5.43
N LEU A 856 -7.62 -11.98 -4.51
CA LEU A 856 -6.92 -11.57 -3.28
C LEU A 856 -5.41 -11.36 -3.50
N GLU A 857 -4.85 -11.71 -4.66
CA GLU A 857 -3.48 -11.35 -5.02
C GLU A 857 -3.37 -9.87 -5.40
N LYS A 858 -4.46 -9.32 -5.95
CA LYS A 858 -4.59 -7.90 -6.34
C LYS A 858 -5.32 -7.04 -5.32
N GLU A 859 -6.03 -7.64 -4.36
CA GLU A 859 -7.10 -7.00 -3.59
C GLU A 859 -8.09 -6.24 -4.50
N GLN A 860 -8.63 -6.93 -5.51
CA GLN A 860 -9.58 -6.37 -6.50
C GLN A 860 -10.80 -7.27 -6.72
N GLN A 861 -11.95 -6.64 -6.98
CA GLN A 861 -13.09 -7.32 -7.57
C GLN A 861 -12.90 -7.40 -9.09
N MET A 862 -13.23 -8.52 -9.72
CA MET A 862 -13.29 -8.58 -11.18
C MET A 862 -14.42 -7.70 -11.73
N VAL A 863 -14.12 -7.02 -12.85
CA VAL A 863 -15.00 -6.04 -13.51
C VAL A 863 -16.33 -6.64 -13.95
N ASN A 864 -16.30 -7.87 -14.46
CA ASN A 864 -17.48 -8.61 -14.88
C ASN A 864 -17.85 -9.64 -13.79
N PRO A 865 -18.89 -9.40 -12.96
CA PRO A 865 -19.38 -10.40 -12.02
C PRO A 865 -20.10 -11.52 -12.77
N ILE A 866 -20.06 -12.73 -12.23
CA ILE A 866 -20.62 -13.92 -12.87
C ILE A 866 -22.15 -13.85 -12.77
N PRO A 867 -22.92 -13.91 -13.87
CA PRO A 867 -24.37 -13.90 -13.78
C PRO A 867 -24.86 -15.21 -13.12
N SER A 868 -25.73 -15.12 -12.10
CA SER A 868 -26.37 -16.33 -11.55
C SER A 868 -27.31 -16.98 -12.59
N SER A 869 -27.85 -16.17 -13.50
CA SER A 869 -28.89 -16.49 -14.48
C SER A 869 -30.17 -17.05 -13.82
N SER A 870 -30.47 -16.60 -12.59
CA SER A 870 -31.58 -17.06 -11.75
C SER A 870 -32.26 -15.90 -11.06
N ASP A 871 -33.58 -15.96 -10.91
CA ASP A 871 -34.35 -15.02 -10.09
C ASP A 871 -34.36 -15.42 -8.60
N CYS A 872 -33.83 -16.60 -8.26
CA CYS A 872 -33.72 -17.11 -6.89
C CYS A 872 -32.33 -16.83 -6.31
N SER A 873 -32.27 -16.60 -4.99
CA SER A 873 -31.02 -16.42 -4.25
C SER A 873 -30.20 -17.70 -4.12
N ILE A 874 -28.89 -17.54 -3.98
CA ILE A 874 -27.92 -18.63 -3.77
C ILE A 874 -27.86 -18.93 -2.27
N SER A 875 -28.07 -20.20 -1.91
CA SER A 875 -28.09 -20.67 -0.52
C SER A 875 -26.87 -21.49 -0.11
N ALA A 876 -26.08 -21.99 -1.07
CA ALA A 876 -24.81 -22.67 -0.82
C ALA A 876 -23.82 -22.45 -1.99
N LEU A 877 -22.53 -22.36 -1.69
CA LEU A 877 -21.48 -22.04 -2.66
C LEU A 877 -20.21 -22.85 -2.36
N THR A 878 -19.59 -23.44 -3.40
CA THR A 878 -18.33 -24.19 -3.30
C THR A 878 -17.44 -23.98 -4.53
N ALA A 879 -16.15 -23.81 -4.32
CA ALA A 879 -15.12 -23.75 -5.36
C ALA A 879 -14.30 -25.05 -5.42
N SER A 880 -13.90 -25.46 -6.62
CA SER A 880 -13.09 -26.68 -6.80
C SER A 880 -11.65 -26.42 -6.36
N GLN A 881 -11.20 -27.08 -5.29
CA GLN A 881 -9.80 -26.96 -4.84
C GLN A 881 -8.80 -27.63 -5.80
N VAL A 882 -9.28 -28.44 -6.76
CA VAL A 882 -8.45 -29.13 -7.78
C VAL A 882 -8.45 -28.37 -9.11
N HIS A 883 -9.52 -27.64 -9.44
CA HIS A 883 -9.69 -26.97 -10.73
C HIS A 883 -9.93 -25.47 -10.56
N GLY A 884 -8.83 -24.72 -10.46
CA GLY A 884 -8.84 -23.26 -10.35
C GLY A 884 -9.71 -22.60 -11.44
N GLY A 885 -10.68 -21.79 -11.01
CA GLY A 885 -11.69 -21.15 -11.85
C GLY A 885 -13.05 -21.86 -11.91
N GLN A 886 -13.19 -23.09 -11.38
CA GLN A 886 -14.47 -23.81 -11.34
C GLN A 886 -15.17 -23.70 -9.97
N LEU A 887 -16.49 -23.50 -9.98
CA LEU A 887 -17.33 -23.41 -8.79
C LEU A 887 -18.73 -23.99 -9.04
N ALA A 888 -19.40 -24.44 -7.99
CA ALA A 888 -20.80 -24.84 -8.00
C ALA A 888 -21.62 -24.02 -6.99
N ALA A 889 -22.86 -23.68 -7.37
CA ALA A 889 -23.81 -22.93 -6.56
C ALA A 889 -25.13 -23.69 -6.42
N GLY A 890 -25.64 -23.77 -5.19
CA GLY A 890 -26.96 -24.29 -4.85
C GLY A 890 -27.92 -23.16 -4.51
N PHE A 891 -29.16 -23.26 -4.98
CA PHE A 891 -30.17 -22.20 -4.89
C PHE A 891 -31.31 -22.55 -3.93
N VAL A 892 -32.06 -21.53 -3.51
CA VAL A 892 -33.24 -21.68 -2.64
C VAL A 892 -34.37 -22.50 -3.29
N ASP A 893 -34.43 -22.57 -4.62
CA ASP A 893 -35.43 -23.37 -5.36
C ASP A 893 -35.07 -24.86 -5.49
N GLY A 894 -33.90 -25.28 -5.01
CA GLY A 894 -33.35 -26.63 -5.16
C GLY A 894 -32.62 -26.86 -6.50
N SER A 895 -32.41 -25.82 -7.32
CA SER A 895 -31.53 -25.93 -8.48
C SER A 895 -30.04 -25.89 -8.07
N VAL A 896 -29.21 -26.55 -8.88
CA VAL A 896 -27.76 -26.61 -8.73
C VAL A 896 -27.12 -26.23 -10.06
N ARG A 897 -26.15 -25.32 -10.02
CA ARG A 897 -25.48 -24.77 -11.20
C ARG A 897 -23.97 -24.83 -11.04
N LEU A 898 -23.29 -24.94 -12.17
CA LEU A 898 -21.86 -25.19 -12.27
C LEU A 898 -21.26 -24.18 -13.23
N TYR A 899 -20.20 -23.48 -12.82
CA TYR A 899 -19.59 -22.39 -13.57
C TYR A 899 -18.08 -22.61 -13.70
N ASP A 900 -17.53 -22.11 -14.81
CA ASP A 900 -16.10 -22.07 -15.10
C ASP A 900 -15.74 -20.66 -15.61
N VAL A 901 -15.12 -19.85 -14.74
CA VAL A 901 -14.88 -18.42 -14.99
C VAL A 901 -13.86 -18.16 -16.11
N ARG A 902 -13.24 -19.23 -16.63
CA ARG A 902 -12.31 -19.21 -17.77
C ARG A 902 -13.04 -19.33 -19.11
N THR A 903 -14.36 -19.51 -19.09
CA THR A 903 -15.23 -19.61 -20.28
C THR A 903 -16.07 -18.32 -20.44
N PRO A 904 -16.36 -17.86 -21.67
CA PRO A 904 -17.03 -16.58 -21.89
C PRO A 904 -18.48 -16.55 -21.39
N ASP A 905 -19.21 -17.65 -21.53
CA ASP A 905 -20.59 -17.79 -21.04
C ASP A 905 -20.66 -18.02 -19.52
N MET A 906 -19.53 -18.40 -18.91
CA MET A 906 -19.30 -18.76 -17.50
C MET A 906 -20.13 -19.93 -16.94
N LEU A 907 -21.43 -20.00 -17.22
CA LEU A 907 -22.32 -21.09 -16.81
C LEU A 907 -22.08 -22.34 -17.68
N VAL A 908 -21.53 -23.39 -17.09
CA VAL A 908 -21.28 -24.68 -17.75
C VAL A 908 -22.59 -25.46 -17.87
N CYS A 909 -23.34 -25.58 -16.78
CA CYS A 909 -24.60 -26.30 -16.76
C CYS A 909 -25.48 -25.94 -15.55
N SER A 910 -26.79 -26.21 -15.69
CA SER A 910 -27.80 -26.02 -14.66
C SER A 910 -28.67 -27.27 -14.59
N THR A 911 -29.01 -27.73 -13.39
CA THR A 911 -29.91 -28.85 -13.16
C THR A 911 -30.77 -28.63 -11.92
N ARG A 912 -31.77 -29.48 -11.75
CA ARG A 912 -32.56 -29.58 -10.52
C ARG A 912 -32.68 -31.07 -10.17
N PRO A 913 -31.84 -31.61 -9.27
CA PRO A 913 -31.79 -33.05 -9.03
C PRO A 913 -33.07 -33.60 -8.38
N HIS A 914 -33.71 -32.79 -7.53
CA HIS A 914 -34.97 -33.14 -6.86
C HIS A 914 -36.12 -32.33 -7.43
N THR A 915 -37.03 -33.02 -8.12
CA THR A 915 -38.21 -32.42 -8.79
C THR A 915 -39.50 -32.56 -8.00
N GLN A 916 -39.51 -33.31 -6.90
CA GLN A 916 -40.72 -33.64 -6.14
C GLN A 916 -41.08 -32.60 -5.06
N GLN A 917 -40.09 -31.93 -4.48
CA GLN A 917 -40.27 -30.82 -3.51
C GLN A 917 -39.37 -29.63 -3.88
N VAL A 918 -39.70 -28.43 -3.38
CA VAL A 918 -38.94 -27.18 -3.55
C VAL A 918 -38.26 -26.89 -2.22
N GLU A 919 -36.99 -27.29 -2.10
CA GLU A 919 -36.21 -27.20 -0.87
C GLU A 919 -34.86 -26.55 -1.17
N ARG A 920 -34.42 -25.65 -0.28
CA ARG A 920 -33.13 -24.97 -0.45
C ARG A 920 -31.97 -25.96 -0.38
N VAL A 921 -30.95 -25.74 -1.20
CA VAL A 921 -29.66 -26.45 -1.06
C VAL A 921 -28.96 -25.93 0.19
N VAL A 922 -28.75 -26.78 1.20
CA VAL A 922 -28.08 -26.40 2.47
C VAL A 922 -26.58 -26.64 2.46
N GLY A 923 -26.10 -27.47 1.53
CA GLY A 923 -24.68 -27.74 1.35
C GLY A 923 -24.40 -28.33 -0.02
N ILE A 924 -23.24 -27.97 -0.58
CA ILE A 924 -22.73 -28.49 -1.84
C ILE A 924 -21.21 -28.58 -1.76
N SER A 925 -20.62 -29.62 -2.35
CA SER A 925 -19.17 -29.85 -2.45
C SER A 925 -18.86 -30.58 -3.76
N PHE A 926 -17.65 -30.39 -4.27
CA PHE A 926 -17.07 -31.34 -5.23
C PHE A 926 -16.72 -32.67 -4.53
N GLN A 927 -16.74 -33.78 -5.28
CA GLN A 927 -16.35 -35.09 -4.77
C GLN A 927 -14.83 -35.18 -4.55
N PRO A 928 -14.37 -35.89 -3.50
CA PRO A 928 -12.95 -36.03 -3.19
C PRO A 928 -12.28 -37.05 -4.11
N GLY A 929 -11.77 -36.57 -5.25
CA GLY A 929 -10.92 -37.33 -6.18
C GLY A 929 -11.45 -37.31 -7.61
N LEU A 930 -10.53 -37.24 -8.57
CA LEU A 930 -10.80 -37.35 -10.00
C LEU A 930 -9.76 -38.27 -10.64
N ASP A 931 -10.22 -39.16 -11.51
CA ASP A 931 -9.42 -40.24 -12.11
C ASP A 931 -8.35 -39.69 -13.09
N PRO A 932 -7.04 -39.89 -12.82
CA PRO A 932 -5.97 -39.49 -13.73
C PRO A 932 -6.05 -40.15 -15.13
N ALA A 933 -6.77 -41.26 -15.31
CA ALA A 933 -6.92 -41.90 -16.61
C ALA A 933 -7.70 -41.05 -17.64
N LYS A 934 -8.54 -40.10 -17.19
CA LYS A 934 -9.24 -39.15 -18.08
C LYS A 934 -8.33 -38.06 -18.67
N VAL A 935 -7.07 -37.95 -18.23
CA VAL A 935 -6.15 -36.86 -18.60
C VAL A 935 -5.56 -37.00 -20.03
N ASN A 936 -5.83 -38.12 -20.72
CA ASN A 936 -5.36 -38.33 -22.09
C ASN A 936 -6.16 -37.54 -23.15
N GLY A 937 -5.80 -36.26 -23.32
CA GLY A 937 -5.71 -35.69 -24.68
C GLY A 937 -6.75 -34.66 -25.13
N THR A 938 -7.57 -34.05 -24.26
CA THR A 938 -8.39 -32.87 -24.65
C THR A 938 -8.34 -31.73 -23.63
N PRO A 939 -8.23 -30.45 -24.06
CA PRO A 939 -8.23 -29.29 -23.18
C PRO A 939 -9.65 -28.85 -22.77
N LYS A 940 -10.62 -29.78 -22.75
CA LYS A 940 -12.06 -29.51 -22.52
C LYS A 940 -12.74 -30.59 -21.68
N CYS A 941 -12.17 -30.93 -20.53
CA CYS A 941 -12.94 -31.59 -19.47
C CYS A 941 -13.86 -30.55 -18.80
N LEU A 942 -15.06 -30.37 -19.38
CA LEU A 942 -16.14 -29.66 -18.69
C LEU A 942 -16.53 -30.48 -17.44
N PRO A 943 -16.64 -29.86 -16.25
CA PRO A 943 -16.97 -30.58 -15.03
C PRO A 943 -18.41 -31.11 -15.10
N SER A 944 -18.68 -32.26 -14.49
CA SER A 944 -19.94 -32.99 -14.68
C SER A 944 -20.74 -33.14 -13.38
N PHE A 945 -22.07 -33.27 -13.50
CA PHE A 945 -22.93 -33.40 -12.31
C PHE A 945 -22.69 -34.67 -11.50
N SER A 946 -22.03 -35.69 -12.06
CA SER A 946 -21.57 -36.86 -11.30
C SER A 946 -20.42 -36.57 -10.33
N ASP A 947 -19.77 -35.41 -10.44
CA ASP A 947 -18.58 -35.03 -9.66
C ASP A 947 -18.92 -34.17 -8.43
N LEU A 948 -20.20 -34.06 -8.06
CA LEU A 948 -20.73 -33.24 -6.95
C LEU A 948 -21.40 -34.08 -5.85
N ILE A 949 -21.45 -33.52 -4.64
CA ILE A 949 -22.27 -33.96 -3.49
C ILE A 949 -23.09 -32.76 -3.04
N TYR A 950 -24.37 -32.93 -2.75
CA TYR A 950 -25.27 -31.86 -2.31
C TYR A 950 -26.31 -32.38 -1.32
N PHE A 951 -26.84 -31.46 -0.50
CA PHE A 951 -27.83 -31.72 0.54
C PHE A 951 -28.96 -30.68 0.48
N LEU A 952 -30.20 -31.12 0.71
CA LEU A 952 -31.39 -30.25 0.79
C LEU A 952 -31.88 -30.09 2.23
N ALA A 953 -32.68 -29.05 2.48
CA ALA A 953 -33.40 -28.87 3.74
C ALA A 953 -34.71 -29.69 3.75
N SER A 954 -34.73 -30.78 4.52
CA SER A 954 -35.95 -31.51 4.91
C SER A 954 -36.88 -30.72 5.83
#